data_AF-A0AA36JAZ3-F1
#
_entry.id   AF-A0AA36JAZ3-F1
#
_cell.length_a   1.000
_cell.length_b   1.000
_cell.length_c   1.000
_cell.angle_alpha   90.00
_cell.angle_beta   90.00
_cell.angle_gamma   90.00
#
_symmetry.space_group_name_H-M   'P 1'
#
loop_
_entity.id
_entity.type
_entity.pdbx_description
1 polymer ?
#
loop_
_entity_poly.entity_id
_entity_poly.type
_entity_poly.pdbx_seq_one_letter_code
_entity_poly.pdbx_strand_id
1 'polypeptide(L)'
;MTGGTLGFRYTEYKIEVDDCGRCYSRQRRYTMFAWLHAELRRRELACALPELPPKKILGNRDTAFVERRRQQLEDYLKALLMLPAVIQDGMIWAFLDADEATAVVPRFLCRPATHHAADKCLSALKRAVADKETEIFRLCDASVLEELASFAKAEASEEAVVAVPQQAQQLLQVRLWNRIKLCFILLQVICYDRARHKLVQSGVFGALLALLCRATEDEAAARSSDSWTENHHNGSLAATDCVKRLIQVTQGEALLVFCQQDGALDALRRLATAESEVLHAVCAWLLWFGLRCGGVVAALAGTAGGSNNRGLSLLGRLLKSPDLGARALASLCIGCIVREEGVLDADSREHCLEALAPLSAEMDAREKRFLSDAARCALAGPAKETGRCPSVSGSLAASEAPTVKESVASADSARTLRLSVSAHREDKPEEAPKVPVITRDPNLVKLLAEICSPKELPRLQVLLGLQDDGGEYGGVDTVTAAAVAVLDHFVQHSVEKDSAKLRELQPLMPQLQQLVEGGDDGQMVEGGVGGAAAGEPPGAQVSREEVRVRAARILVRVKEAQAEAACRVPPELPAFGSRTRILEVLMRHSDTCQASAGGRILQFREHCQAQSEHIVAGNLGKAPCVSEKDFQGFLNELGQLTLSRRSLSTQMTGLQKALEDMNARLDQNRVRHGILAKDVFDLNRNFEELAGESTRTAEVLAELKRCEEEQRKSNEEVDHLTAQQREAKVVADNSSSKAAEAEALAKDLSKREADLAEFCHTAPAQLERCQEQSLQMFRSNGPTSGSFAQSCPWRRIAASVTSRACKRHSRRQTRL
;
A
#
# COMPACT_ATOMS: atom_id res chain seq x y z
N MET A 1 61.65 -64.53 6.16
CA MET A 1 60.66 -65.04 7.14
C MET A 1 59.34 -64.28 6.94
N THR A 2 58.46 -64.79 6.08
CA THR A 2 57.12 -64.25 5.83
C THR A 2 56.12 -65.09 6.62
N GLY A 3 55.59 -64.54 7.71
CA GLY A 3 54.63 -65.23 8.58
C GLY A 3 53.35 -65.58 7.82
N GLY A 4 53.08 -66.86 7.67
CA GLY A 4 51.83 -67.38 7.11
C GLY A 4 50.66 -67.05 8.02
N THR A 5 49.95 -65.98 7.71
CA THR A 5 48.66 -65.67 8.32
C THR A 5 47.70 -66.79 7.89
N LEU A 6 47.24 -67.62 8.84
CA LEU A 6 46.12 -68.53 8.62
C LEU A 6 44.90 -67.69 8.21
N GLY A 7 44.70 -67.54 6.90
CA GLY A 7 43.58 -66.78 6.34
C GLY A 7 42.27 -67.45 6.72
N PHE A 8 41.61 -66.94 7.75
CA PHE A 8 40.24 -67.33 8.08
C PHE A 8 39.33 -66.93 6.91
N ARG A 9 39.02 -67.89 6.04
CA ARG A 9 38.05 -67.69 4.95
C ARG A 9 36.66 -67.39 5.53
N TYR A 10 35.97 -66.39 5.00
CA TYR A 10 34.62 -66.01 5.42
C TYR A 10 33.68 -65.87 4.21
N THR A 11 32.37 -65.85 4.47
CA THR A 11 31.33 -65.58 3.45
C THR A 11 30.83 -64.15 3.64
N GLU A 12 30.86 -63.37 2.57
CA GLU A 12 30.26 -62.03 2.50
C GLU A 12 29.01 -62.04 1.65
N TYR A 13 28.08 -61.16 2.02
CA TYR A 13 26.84 -60.92 1.31
C TYR A 13 26.92 -59.53 0.68
N LYS A 14 26.61 -59.46 -0.61
CA LYS A 14 26.45 -58.18 -1.31
C LYS A 14 25.03 -57.68 -1.04
N ILE A 15 24.94 -56.54 -0.36
CA ILE A 15 23.70 -55.80 -0.15
C ILE A 15 23.63 -54.75 -1.26
N GLU A 16 22.54 -54.73 -2.00
CA GLU A 16 22.25 -53.70 -2.99
C GLU A 16 21.10 -52.84 -2.46
N VAL A 17 21.31 -51.53 -2.43
CA VAL A 17 20.30 -50.55 -1.99
C VAL A 17 19.98 -49.69 -3.20
N ASP A 18 18.70 -49.64 -3.57
CA ASP A 18 18.17 -48.71 -4.55
C ASP A 18 17.64 -47.46 -3.82
N ASP A 19 18.32 -46.35 -4.04
CA ASP A 19 18.02 -45.05 -3.47
C ASP A 19 17.47 -44.14 -4.57
N CYS A 20 16.15 -44.23 -4.78
CA CYS A 20 15.39 -43.46 -5.78
C CYS A 20 15.98 -43.56 -7.20
N GLY A 21 16.43 -44.75 -7.61
CA GLY A 21 17.04 -45.03 -8.92
C GLY A 21 18.56 -45.00 -8.92
N ARG A 22 19.21 -44.69 -7.78
CA ARG A 22 20.65 -44.91 -7.61
C ARG A 22 20.89 -46.18 -6.82
N CYS A 23 21.37 -47.21 -7.49
CA CYS A 23 21.79 -48.44 -6.84
C CYS A 23 23.24 -48.33 -6.35
N TYR A 24 23.48 -48.59 -5.08
CA TYR A 24 24.83 -48.82 -4.55
C TYR A 24 24.90 -50.16 -3.85
N SER A 25 26.12 -50.73 -3.81
CA SER A 25 26.33 -52.05 -3.22
C SER A 25 27.38 -52.02 -2.12
N ARG A 26 27.17 -52.84 -1.09
CA ARG A 26 28.10 -53.02 0.03
C ARG A 26 28.23 -54.48 0.39
N GLN A 27 29.45 -54.89 0.72
CA GLN A 27 29.73 -56.24 1.19
C GLN A 27 29.72 -56.26 2.72
N ARG A 28 28.96 -57.21 3.28
CA ARG A 28 28.85 -57.41 4.73
C ARG A 28 28.88 -58.89 5.04
N ARG A 29 29.67 -59.27 6.03
CA ARG A 29 29.65 -60.62 6.61
C ARG A 29 28.56 -60.74 7.66
N TYR A 30 28.06 -61.96 7.91
CA TYR A 30 27.00 -62.22 8.90
C TYR A 30 27.30 -61.64 10.29
N THR A 31 28.56 -61.64 10.75
CA THR A 31 28.91 -61.08 12.06
C THR A 31 28.65 -59.57 12.16
N MET A 32 28.63 -58.84 11.04
CA MET A 32 28.26 -57.44 11.02
C MET A 32 26.74 -57.25 11.19
N PHE A 33 25.92 -58.15 10.64
CA PHE A 33 24.48 -58.14 10.88
C PHE A 33 24.16 -58.45 12.35
N ALA A 34 24.88 -59.40 12.95
CA ALA A 34 24.75 -59.71 14.38
C ALA A 34 25.14 -58.52 15.27
N TRP A 35 26.20 -57.79 14.88
CA TRP A 35 26.58 -56.56 15.56
C TRP A 35 25.51 -55.47 15.43
N LEU A 36 24.98 -55.23 14.22
CA LEU A 36 23.89 -54.28 14.00
C LEU A 36 22.67 -54.62 14.87
N HIS A 37 22.26 -55.90 14.88
CA HIS A 37 21.12 -56.35 15.67
C HIS A 37 21.31 -56.13 17.16
N ALA A 38 22.49 -56.46 17.70
CA ALA A 38 22.81 -56.26 19.11
C ALA A 38 22.82 -54.77 19.48
N GLU A 39 23.35 -53.92 18.61
CA GLU A 39 23.40 -52.49 18.84
C GLU A 39 21.99 -51.86 18.79
N LEU A 40 21.15 -52.24 17.81
CA LEU A 40 19.76 -51.78 17.75
C LEU A 40 18.96 -52.23 18.99
N ARG A 41 19.19 -53.45 19.51
CA ARG A 41 18.59 -53.89 20.79
C ARG A 41 19.03 -53.04 21.96
N ARG A 42 20.32 -52.69 22.02
CA ARG A 42 20.91 -51.88 23.10
C ARG A 42 20.36 -50.45 23.15
N ARG A 43 19.84 -49.94 22.03
CA ARG A 43 19.24 -48.60 21.94
C ARG A 43 17.84 -48.51 22.54
N GLU A 44 17.25 -49.63 22.97
CA GLU A 44 15.90 -49.69 23.56
C GLU A 44 14.85 -48.98 22.67
N LEU A 45 14.93 -49.23 21.36
CA LEU A 45 13.98 -48.67 20.40
C LEU A 45 12.56 -49.09 20.79
N ALA A 46 11.60 -48.17 20.63
CA ALA A 46 10.18 -48.39 20.95
C ALA A 46 9.47 -49.31 19.92
N CYS A 47 10.12 -50.39 19.49
CA CYS A 47 9.60 -51.37 18.54
C CYS A 47 10.25 -52.75 18.76
N ALA A 48 9.53 -53.82 18.46
CA ALA A 48 10.11 -55.15 18.39
C ALA A 48 10.97 -55.29 17.13
N LEU A 49 12.21 -55.71 17.28
CA LEU A 49 13.11 -55.97 16.14
C LEU A 49 12.81 -57.33 15.51
N PRO A 50 12.88 -57.46 14.17
CA PRO A 50 12.73 -58.74 13.48
C PRO A 50 13.81 -59.72 13.93
N GLU A 51 13.52 -61.01 13.91
CA GLU A 51 14.49 -62.03 14.31
C GLU A 51 15.66 -62.11 13.32
N LEU A 52 16.88 -62.09 13.84
CA LEU A 52 18.08 -62.30 13.03
C LEU A 52 18.25 -63.82 12.79
N PRO A 53 18.52 -64.27 11.55
CA PRO A 53 18.71 -65.69 11.27
C PRO A 53 19.81 -66.29 12.16
N PRO A 54 19.63 -67.50 12.72
CA PRO A 54 20.53 -68.05 13.73
C PRO A 54 21.94 -68.31 13.18
N LYS A 55 22.94 -68.20 14.07
CA LYS A 55 24.33 -68.53 13.75
C LYS A 55 24.48 -70.05 13.63
N LYS A 56 25.18 -70.52 12.58
CA LYS A 56 25.45 -71.95 12.36
C LYS A 56 26.94 -72.20 12.57
N ILE A 57 27.27 -73.15 13.44
CA ILE A 57 28.65 -73.40 13.90
C ILE A 57 29.38 -74.40 12.97
N LEU A 58 28.67 -75.38 12.38
CA LEU A 58 29.20 -76.34 11.40
C LEU A 58 28.55 -76.19 10.01
N GLY A 59 29.32 -76.39 8.93
CA GLY A 59 28.78 -76.41 7.55
C GLY A 59 28.28 -75.04 7.06
N ASN A 60 28.98 -73.96 7.42
CA ASN A 60 28.59 -72.58 7.10
C ASN A 60 28.92 -72.14 5.66
N ARG A 61 29.52 -73.03 4.85
CA ARG A 61 29.87 -72.81 3.42
C ARG A 61 29.10 -73.69 2.45
N ASP A 62 28.19 -74.52 2.95
CA ASP A 62 27.27 -75.25 2.10
C ASP A 62 26.45 -74.26 1.25
N THR A 63 26.39 -74.47 -0.06
CA THR A 63 25.80 -73.52 -1.01
C THR A 63 24.32 -73.30 -0.72
N ALA A 64 23.58 -74.37 -0.43
CA ALA A 64 22.16 -74.31 -0.07
C ALA A 64 21.94 -73.52 1.23
N PHE A 65 22.85 -73.66 2.19
CA PHE A 65 22.81 -72.89 3.43
C PHE A 65 23.15 -71.40 3.23
N VAL A 66 24.17 -71.09 2.42
CA VAL A 66 24.57 -69.71 2.13
C VAL A 66 23.43 -68.96 1.45
N GLU A 67 22.77 -69.58 0.47
CA GLU A 67 21.64 -68.96 -0.25
C GLU A 67 20.43 -68.76 0.66
N ARG A 68 20.06 -69.76 1.47
CA ARG A 68 18.98 -69.61 2.46
C ARG A 68 19.26 -68.46 3.42
N ARG A 69 20.49 -68.37 3.92
CA ARG A 69 20.89 -67.27 4.81
C ARG A 69 20.88 -65.93 4.08
N ARG A 70 21.29 -65.85 2.80
CA ARG A 70 21.21 -64.63 1.99
C ARG A 70 19.76 -64.11 1.97
N GLN A 71 18.79 -64.98 1.66
CA GLN A 71 17.38 -64.61 1.65
C GLN A 71 16.90 -64.12 3.02
N GLN A 72 17.22 -64.85 4.10
CA GLN A 72 16.82 -64.45 5.46
C GLN A 72 17.45 -63.12 5.90
N LEU A 73 18.68 -62.83 5.49
CA LEU A 73 19.33 -61.54 5.78
C LEU A 73 18.72 -60.39 4.97
N GLU A 74 18.29 -60.66 3.73
CA GLU A 74 17.55 -59.69 2.91
C GLU A 74 16.19 -59.38 3.55
N ASP A 75 15.43 -60.40 3.93
CA ASP A 75 14.12 -60.25 4.59
C ASP A 75 14.27 -59.51 5.93
N TYR A 76 15.33 -59.81 6.69
CA TYR A 76 15.69 -59.11 7.92
C TYR A 76 15.94 -57.61 7.69
N LEU A 77 16.73 -57.24 6.66
CA LEU A 77 16.98 -55.84 6.34
C LEU A 77 15.72 -55.12 5.86
N LYS A 78 14.92 -55.76 5.00
CA LYS A 78 13.62 -55.20 4.56
C LYS A 78 12.72 -54.94 5.75
N ALA A 79 12.59 -55.91 6.67
CA ALA A 79 11.80 -55.74 7.88
C ALA A 79 12.32 -54.61 8.78
N LEU A 80 13.64 -54.45 8.93
CA LEU A 80 14.22 -53.31 9.65
C LEU A 80 13.90 -51.96 9.00
N LEU A 81 13.97 -51.87 7.68
CA LEU A 81 13.66 -50.65 6.93
C LEU A 81 12.16 -50.31 6.93
N MET A 82 11.29 -51.22 7.38
CA MET A 82 9.87 -50.90 7.61
C MET A 82 9.59 -50.34 9.01
N LEU A 83 10.58 -50.28 9.90
CA LEU A 83 10.42 -49.79 11.27
C LEU A 83 10.86 -48.32 11.38
N PRO A 84 9.93 -47.36 11.65
CA PRO A 84 10.28 -45.95 11.78
C PRO A 84 11.38 -45.68 12.81
N ALA A 85 11.32 -46.33 13.97
CA ALA A 85 12.33 -46.17 15.03
C ALA A 85 13.74 -46.58 14.57
N VAL A 86 13.86 -47.57 13.68
CA VAL A 86 15.15 -48.02 13.12
C VAL A 86 15.63 -47.03 12.05
N ILE A 87 14.73 -46.54 11.18
CA ILE A 87 15.05 -45.52 10.17
C ILE A 87 15.57 -44.22 10.81
N GLN A 88 14.97 -43.81 11.93
CA GLN A 88 15.40 -42.60 12.65
C GLN A 88 16.77 -42.79 13.32
N ASP A 89 17.16 -44.02 13.63
CA ASP A 89 18.45 -44.33 14.23
C ASP A 89 19.61 -44.27 13.20
N GLY A 90 20.82 -43.95 13.66
CA GLY A 90 22.00 -43.82 12.81
C GLY A 90 22.64 -45.16 12.42
N MET A 91 22.40 -46.23 13.18
CA MET A 91 23.16 -47.47 13.07
C MET A 91 22.85 -48.24 11.78
N ILE A 92 21.60 -48.21 11.30
CA ILE A 92 21.24 -48.86 10.04
C ILE A 92 21.94 -48.18 8.85
N TRP A 93 21.98 -46.85 8.82
CA TRP A 93 22.61 -46.10 7.74
C TRP A 93 24.13 -46.24 7.78
N ALA A 94 24.74 -46.24 8.97
CA ALA A 94 26.17 -46.54 9.13
C ALA A 94 26.50 -47.98 8.70
N PHE A 95 25.63 -48.95 9.01
CA PHE A 95 25.79 -50.32 8.54
C PHE A 95 25.72 -50.43 7.01
N LEU A 96 24.78 -49.72 6.39
CA LEU A 96 24.64 -49.65 4.93
C LEU A 96 25.71 -48.78 4.27
N ASP A 97 26.53 -48.07 5.05
CA ASP A 97 27.50 -47.07 4.56
C ASP A 97 26.83 -46.10 3.57
N ALA A 98 25.61 -45.70 3.95
CA ALA A 98 24.78 -44.75 3.24
C ALA A 98 25.18 -43.32 3.65
N ASP A 99 25.26 -42.42 2.68
CA ASP A 99 25.51 -41.01 2.99
C ASP A 99 24.29 -40.36 3.65
N GLU A 100 24.47 -39.13 4.14
CA GLU A 100 23.40 -38.39 4.79
C GLU A 100 22.21 -38.15 3.85
N ALA A 101 22.46 -37.87 2.56
CA ALA A 101 21.41 -37.64 1.58
C ALA A 101 20.48 -38.85 1.41
N THR A 102 21.06 -40.06 1.37
CA THR A 102 20.34 -41.33 1.30
C THR A 102 19.47 -41.57 2.54
N ALA A 103 19.99 -41.25 3.73
CA ALA A 103 19.29 -41.49 4.99
C ALA A 103 18.17 -40.48 5.28
N VAL A 104 18.30 -39.25 4.78
CA VAL A 104 17.42 -38.14 5.15
C VAL A 104 16.00 -38.27 4.61
N VAL A 105 15.83 -38.78 3.38
CA VAL A 105 14.49 -38.93 2.78
C VAL A 105 13.63 -39.95 3.54
N PRO A 106 14.09 -41.18 3.81
CA PRO A 106 13.35 -42.12 4.65
C PRO A 106 13.07 -41.58 6.06
N ARG A 107 14.02 -40.85 6.66
CA ARG A 107 13.80 -40.19 7.96
C ARG A 107 12.70 -39.15 7.91
N PHE A 108 12.61 -38.39 6.83
CA PHE A 108 11.51 -37.44 6.65
C PHE A 108 10.17 -38.17 6.51
N LEU A 109 10.09 -39.21 5.68
CA LEU A 109 8.87 -40.00 5.47
C LEU A 109 8.38 -40.68 6.77
N CYS A 110 9.30 -41.17 7.59
CA CYS A 110 9.01 -41.88 8.84
C CYS A 110 9.09 -40.98 10.09
N ARG A 111 9.01 -39.65 9.94
CA ARG A 111 9.14 -38.73 11.07
C ARG A 111 7.92 -38.82 12.01
N PRO A 112 8.10 -38.67 13.33
CA PRO A 112 6.99 -38.41 14.24
C PRO A 112 6.24 -37.13 13.83
N ALA A 113 4.92 -37.10 14.05
CA ALA A 113 4.06 -35.94 13.80
C ALA A 113 4.25 -34.81 14.85
N THR A 114 5.50 -34.47 15.16
CA THR A 114 5.84 -33.36 16.08
C THR A 114 6.66 -32.31 15.34
N HIS A 115 6.39 -31.03 15.66
CA HIS A 115 7.07 -29.88 15.06
C HIS A 115 8.59 -29.90 15.17
N HIS A 116 9.11 -30.40 16.30
CA HIS A 116 10.55 -30.52 16.53
C HIS A 116 11.19 -31.64 15.69
N ALA A 117 10.48 -32.76 15.52
CA ALA A 117 10.96 -33.83 14.65
C ALA A 117 10.96 -33.38 13.18
N ALA A 118 9.92 -32.64 12.76
CA ALA A 118 9.86 -32.02 11.45
C ALA A 118 11.01 -31.02 11.25
N ASP A 119 11.29 -30.15 12.21
CA ASP A 119 12.38 -29.18 12.13
C ASP A 119 13.75 -29.84 11.89
N LYS A 120 14.05 -30.90 12.63
CA LYS A 120 15.28 -31.67 12.47
C LYS A 120 15.37 -32.30 11.08
N CYS A 121 14.29 -32.92 10.60
CA CYS A 121 14.25 -33.57 9.29
C CYS A 121 14.36 -32.55 8.14
N LEU A 122 13.61 -31.44 8.20
CA LEU A 122 13.66 -30.37 7.21
C LEU A 122 15.03 -29.69 7.18
N SER A 123 15.69 -29.53 8.32
CA SER A 123 17.05 -29.00 8.37
C SER A 123 18.05 -29.92 7.68
N ALA A 124 17.89 -31.24 7.83
CA ALA A 124 18.72 -32.22 7.15
C ALA A 124 18.42 -32.28 5.64
N LEU A 125 17.14 -32.24 5.25
CA LEU A 125 16.71 -32.15 3.84
C LEU A 125 17.25 -30.88 3.18
N LYS A 126 17.13 -29.73 3.85
CA LYS A 126 17.65 -28.46 3.37
C LYS A 126 19.15 -28.53 3.09
N ARG A 127 19.94 -29.13 4.00
CA ARG A 127 21.39 -29.33 3.78
C ARG A 127 21.65 -30.26 2.59
N ALA A 128 20.95 -31.40 2.52
CA ALA A 128 21.10 -32.36 1.43
C ALA A 128 20.82 -31.74 0.05
N VAL A 129 19.83 -30.84 -0.04
CA VAL A 129 19.47 -30.13 -1.28
C VAL A 129 20.40 -28.96 -1.58
N ALA A 130 20.90 -28.27 -0.55
CA ALA A 130 21.77 -27.11 -0.73
C ALA A 130 23.19 -27.50 -1.21
N ASP A 131 23.71 -28.62 -0.72
CA ASP A 131 25.12 -28.98 -0.94
C ASP A 131 25.39 -29.57 -2.33
N LYS A 132 24.39 -30.23 -2.93
CA LYS A 132 24.57 -30.98 -4.18
C LYS A 132 23.27 -31.04 -5.00
N GLU A 133 23.27 -30.35 -6.15
CA GLU A 133 22.21 -30.46 -7.16
C GLU A 133 21.96 -31.93 -7.58
N THR A 134 23.01 -32.76 -7.51
CA THR A 134 22.93 -34.19 -7.81
C THR A 134 22.03 -34.97 -6.87
N GLU A 135 21.59 -34.44 -5.72
CA GLU A 135 20.81 -35.19 -4.74
C GLU A 135 19.30 -34.88 -4.81
N ILE A 136 18.90 -33.85 -5.57
CA ILE A 136 17.50 -33.38 -5.71
C ILE A 136 16.59 -34.47 -6.28
N PHE A 137 17.11 -35.35 -7.13
CA PHE A 137 16.32 -36.43 -7.75
C PHE A 137 15.61 -37.32 -6.73
N ARG A 138 16.15 -37.48 -5.51
CA ARG A 138 15.51 -38.25 -4.43
C ARG A 138 14.20 -37.64 -3.94
N LEU A 139 14.13 -36.31 -3.99
CA LEU A 139 12.91 -35.59 -3.64
C LEU A 139 11.86 -35.62 -4.74
N CYS A 140 12.21 -36.12 -5.92
CA CYS A 140 11.31 -36.21 -7.08
C CYS A 140 10.55 -37.55 -7.13
N ASP A 141 10.75 -38.42 -6.14
CA ASP A 141 9.91 -39.59 -5.95
C ASP A 141 8.47 -39.16 -5.61
N ALA A 142 7.49 -39.89 -6.15
CA ALA A 142 6.08 -39.53 -5.98
C ALA A 142 5.67 -39.52 -4.50
N SER A 143 6.09 -40.52 -3.74
CA SER A 143 5.78 -40.66 -2.32
C SER A 143 6.38 -39.51 -1.49
N VAL A 144 7.57 -39.04 -1.86
CA VAL A 144 8.23 -37.92 -1.18
C VAL A 144 7.51 -36.60 -1.49
N LEU A 145 7.11 -36.39 -2.75
CA LEU A 145 6.35 -35.21 -3.14
C LEU A 145 4.96 -35.15 -2.50
N GLU A 146 4.27 -36.28 -2.43
CA GLU A 146 2.99 -36.43 -1.73
C GLU A 146 3.14 -36.14 -0.24
N GLU A 147 4.19 -36.65 0.40
CA GLU A 147 4.45 -36.39 1.82
C GLU A 147 4.84 -34.93 2.09
N LEU A 148 5.62 -34.30 1.21
CA LEU A 148 5.91 -32.86 1.28
C LEU A 148 4.64 -32.01 1.13
N ALA A 149 3.74 -32.39 0.21
CA ALA A 149 2.45 -31.74 0.02
C ALA A 149 1.53 -31.93 1.23
N SER A 150 1.46 -33.16 1.76
CA SER A 150 0.72 -33.52 2.96
C SER A 150 1.21 -32.71 4.17
N PHE A 151 2.53 -32.62 4.35
CA PHE A 151 3.14 -31.82 5.40
C PHE A 151 2.81 -30.33 5.27
N ALA A 152 2.92 -29.75 4.06
CA ALA A 152 2.53 -28.36 3.81
C ALA A 152 1.05 -28.10 4.15
N LYS A 153 0.15 -29.03 3.79
CA LYS A 153 -1.29 -28.95 4.13
C LYS A 153 -1.50 -29.03 5.64
N ALA A 154 -0.84 -29.96 6.33
CA ALA A 154 -0.92 -30.11 7.78
C ALA A 154 -0.50 -28.81 8.50
N GLU A 155 0.65 -28.25 8.12
CA GLU A 155 1.18 -26.98 8.64
C GLU A 155 0.25 -25.78 8.42
N ALA A 156 -0.53 -25.80 7.33
CA ALA A 156 -1.51 -24.78 7.01
C ALA A 156 -2.85 -24.97 7.76
N SER A 157 -3.25 -26.22 8.01
CA SER A 157 -4.54 -26.58 8.63
C SER A 157 -4.56 -26.52 10.15
N GLU A 158 -3.39 -26.58 10.79
CA GLU A 158 -3.30 -26.66 12.24
C GLU A 158 -3.70 -25.32 12.89
N GLU A 159 -4.86 -25.34 13.54
CA GLU A 159 -5.46 -24.21 14.25
C GLU A 159 -4.51 -23.63 15.30
N ALA A 160 -4.70 -22.34 15.63
CA ALA A 160 -3.92 -21.68 16.65
C ALA A 160 -4.20 -22.34 18.01
N VAL A 161 -3.22 -23.11 18.51
CA VAL A 161 -3.32 -23.76 19.82
C VAL A 161 -3.51 -22.70 20.91
N VAL A 162 -4.55 -22.84 21.72
CA VAL A 162 -4.81 -22.06 22.93
C VAL A 162 -3.80 -22.47 24.02
N ALA A 163 -2.52 -22.18 23.80
CA ALA A 163 -1.44 -22.49 24.73
C ALA A 163 -1.07 -21.26 25.58
N VAL A 164 -0.36 -21.51 26.69
CA VAL A 164 0.25 -20.47 27.52
C VAL A 164 1.09 -19.54 26.64
N PRO A 165 1.00 -18.20 26.77
CA PRO A 165 1.55 -17.25 25.79
C PRO A 165 3.01 -17.50 25.38
N GLN A 166 3.86 -17.91 26.32
CA GLN A 166 5.28 -18.15 26.07
C GLN A 166 5.56 -19.43 25.25
N GLN A 167 4.85 -20.53 25.53
CA GLN A 167 4.99 -21.77 24.76
C GLN A 167 4.37 -21.64 23.37
N ALA A 168 3.25 -20.90 23.27
CA ALA A 168 2.62 -20.58 21.99
C ALA A 168 3.59 -19.83 21.06
N GLN A 169 4.33 -18.85 21.60
CA GLN A 169 5.31 -18.07 20.83
C GLN A 169 6.48 -18.93 20.34
N GLN A 170 7.04 -19.80 21.18
CA GLN A 170 8.12 -20.70 20.77
C GLN A 170 7.65 -21.68 19.68
N LEU A 171 6.45 -22.25 19.84
CA LEU A 171 5.87 -23.15 18.85
C LEU A 171 5.61 -22.43 17.52
N LEU A 172 5.08 -21.21 17.56
CA LEU A 172 4.86 -20.38 16.37
C LEU A 172 6.17 -20.11 15.61
N GLN A 173 7.26 -19.82 16.33
CA GLN A 173 8.58 -19.63 15.71
C GLN A 173 9.09 -20.91 15.03
N VAL A 174 8.96 -22.06 15.68
CA VAL A 174 9.34 -23.36 15.08
C VAL A 174 8.52 -23.63 13.82
N ARG A 175 7.20 -23.39 13.87
CA ARG A 175 6.31 -23.54 12.69
C ARG A 175 6.73 -22.65 11.54
N LEU A 176 6.93 -21.36 11.78
CA LEU A 176 7.36 -20.44 10.72
C LEU A 176 8.71 -20.84 10.12
N TRP A 177 9.64 -21.33 10.95
CA TRP A 177 10.92 -21.80 10.43
C TRP A 177 10.80 -23.09 9.60
N ASN A 178 9.94 -24.02 10.02
CA ASN A 178 9.59 -25.21 9.26
C ASN A 178 9.03 -24.83 7.89
N ARG A 179 8.13 -23.84 7.82
CA ARG A 179 7.57 -23.32 6.55
C ARG A 179 8.64 -22.75 5.64
N ILE A 180 9.55 -21.93 6.18
CA ILE A 180 10.66 -21.37 5.39
C ILE A 180 11.58 -22.47 4.85
N LYS A 181 11.93 -23.48 5.68
CA LYS A 181 12.76 -24.62 5.25
C LYS A 181 12.03 -25.45 4.18
N LEU A 182 10.74 -25.69 4.36
CA LEU A 182 9.91 -26.41 3.40
C LEU A 182 9.84 -25.66 2.06
N CYS A 183 9.59 -24.35 2.08
CA CYS A 183 9.59 -23.51 0.88
C CYS A 183 10.96 -23.54 0.18
N PHE A 184 12.05 -23.44 0.93
CA PHE A 184 13.39 -23.58 0.35
C PHE A 184 13.59 -24.93 -0.36
N ILE A 185 13.20 -26.04 0.28
CA ILE A 185 13.30 -27.38 -0.31
C ILE A 185 12.43 -27.46 -1.58
N LEU A 186 11.17 -27.04 -1.49
CA LEU A 186 10.23 -27.07 -2.62
C LEU A 186 10.71 -26.20 -3.78
N LEU A 187 11.28 -25.02 -3.52
CA LEU A 187 11.81 -24.14 -4.57
C LEU A 187 12.90 -24.84 -5.41
N GLN A 188 13.77 -25.59 -4.75
CA GLN A 188 14.83 -26.35 -5.42
C GLN A 188 14.24 -27.50 -6.24
N VAL A 189 13.25 -28.21 -5.71
CA VAL A 189 12.54 -29.28 -6.43
C VAL A 189 11.74 -28.72 -7.62
N ILE A 190 11.09 -27.56 -7.48
CA ILE A 190 10.37 -26.86 -8.56
C ILE A 190 11.31 -26.48 -9.70
N CYS A 191 12.54 -26.06 -9.38
CA CYS A 191 13.55 -25.73 -10.38
C CYS A 191 14.12 -26.96 -11.10
N TYR A 192 13.83 -28.18 -10.60
CA TYR A 192 14.28 -29.43 -11.22
C TYR A 192 13.25 -29.96 -12.22
N ASP A 193 13.60 -29.92 -13.51
CA ASP A 193 12.68 -30.18 -14.63
C ASP A 193 11.93 -31.51 -14.55
N ARG A 194 12.60 -32.57 -14.09
CA ARG A 194 11.99 -33.92 -14.00
C ARG A 194 10.92 -34.02 -12.91
N ALA A 195 10.88 -33.10 -11.94
CA ALA A 195 9.89 -33.10 -10.87
C ALA A 195 8.58 -32.42 -11.27
N ARG A 196 8.59 -31.54 -12.28
CA ARG A 196 7.50 -30.59 -12.56
C ARG A 196 6.13 -31.26 -12.72
N HIS A 197 6.04 -32.27 -13.58
CA HIS A 197 4.77 -32.95 -13.84
C HIS A 197 4.22 -33.65 -12.59
N LYS A 198 5.10 -34.29 -11.81
CA LYS A 198 4.70 -34.94 -10.55
C LYS A 198 4.29 -33.94 -9.47
N LEU A 199 4.96 -32.79 -9.39
CA LEU A 199 4.60 -31.69 -8.48
C LEU A 199 3.21 -31.13 -8.77
N VAL A 200 2.86 -31.00 -10.06
CA VAL A 200 1.53 -30.56 -10.49
C VAL A 200 0.47 -31.58 -10.06
N GLN A 201 0.74 -32.87 -10.23
CA GLN A 201 -0.19 -33.94 -9.89
C GLN A 201 -0.34 -34.20 -8.38
N SER A 202 0.70 -33.98 -7.58
CA SER A 202 0.67 -34.26 -6.14
C SER A 202 -0.14 -33.23 -5.32
N GLY A 203 -0.67 -32.19 -5.95
CA GLY A 203 -1.42 -31.13 -5.27
C GLY A 203 -0.56 -30.19 -4.43
N VAL A 204 0.77 -30.12 -4.69
CA VAL A 204 1.70 -29.20 -4.02
C VAL A 204 1.27 -27.75 -4.21
N PHE A 205 0.69 -27.38 -5.35
CA PHE A 205 0.21 -26.03 -5.58
C PHE A 205 -0.83 -25.58 -4.54
N GLY A 206 -1.88 -26.39 -4.33
CA GLY A 206 -2.90 -26.10 -3.31
C GLY A 206 -2.33 -26.10 -1.89
N ALA A 207 -1.37 -26.96 -1.61
CA ALA A 207 -0.66 -26.99 -0.32
C ALA A 207 0.16 -25.71 -0.07
N LEU A 208 0.88 -25.22 -1.08
CA LEU A 208 1.65 -23.98 -1.02
C LEU A 208 0.74 -22.75 -0.88
N LEU A 209 -0.42 -22.72 -1.54
CA LEU A 209 -1.40 -21.65 -1.35
C LEU A 209 -1.95 -21.62 0.07
N ALA A 210 -2.31 -22.78 0.62
CA ALA A 210 -2.75 -22.86 2.02
C ALA A 210 -1.64 -22.40 2.98
N LEU A 211 -0.40 -22.80 2.71
CA LEU A 211 0.78 -22.37 3.46
C LEU A 211 0.99 -20.85 3.40
N LEU A 212 0.79 -20.24 2.23
CA LEU A 212 0.89 -18.80 2.02
C LEU A 212 -0.17 -18.03 2.82
N CYS A 213 -1.45 -18.44 2.75
CA CYS A 213 -2.52 -17.86 3.55
C CYS A 213 -2.14 -17.91 5.04
N ARG A 214 -1.78 -19.10 5.52
CA ARG A 214 -1.49 -19.32 6.94
C ARG A 214 -0.24 -18.57 7.41
N ALA A 215 0.82 -18.53 6.60
CA ALA A 215 2.01 -17.76 6.92
C ALA A 215 1.71 -16.27 7.04
N THR A 216 0.82 -15.75 6.19
CA THR A 216 0.41 -14.34 6.23
C THR A 216 -0.43 -14.02 7.46
N GLU A 217 -1.39 -14.89 7.82
CA GLU A 217 -2.18 -14.77 9.05
C GLU A 217 -1.29 -14.79 10.30
N ASP A 218 -0.38 -15.75 10.38
CA ASP A 218 0.54 -15.90 11.51
C ASP A 218 1.52 -14.72 11.60
N GLU A 219 1.98 -14.18 10.47
CA GLU A 219 2.81 -12.96 10.44
C GLU A 219 2.02 -11.70 10.85
N ALA A 220 0.74 -11.59 10.46
CA ALA A 220 -0.13 -10.49 10.89
C ALA A 220 -0.40 -10.54 12.40
N ALA A 221 -0.66 -11.75 12.94
CA ALA A 221 -0.80 -11.96 14.37
C ALA A 221 0.50 -11.61 15.12
N ALA A 222 1.66 -12.00 14.57
CA ALA A 222 2.96 -11.70 15.14
C ALA A 222 3.27 -10.19 15.21
N ARG A 223 2.86 -9.40 14.20
CA ARG A 223 3.06 -7.93 14.18
C ARG A 223 2.35 -7.19 15.30
N SER A 224 1.33 -7.80 15.91
CA SER A 224 0.66 -7.22 17.08
C SER A 224 1.51 -7.30 18.37
N SER A 225 2.64 -8.03 18.34
CA SER A 225 3.55 -8.17 19.47
C SER A 225 4.82 -7.32 19.27
N ASP A 226 5.04 -6.34 20.14
CA ASP A 226 6.19 -5.42 20.12
C ASP A 226 7.59 -6.09 20.18
N SER A 227 7.66 -7.41 20.45
CA SER A 227 8.92 -8.15 20.61
C SER A 227 9.49 -8.75 19.31
N TRP A 228 8.80 -8.60 18.19
CA TRP A 228 9.17 -9.29 16.94
C TRP A 228 10.25 -8.55 16.15
N THR A 229 11.38 -9.23 15.91
CA THR A 229 12.49 -8.69 15.13
C THR A 229 12.28 -8.89 13.63
N GLU A 230 12.70 -7.91 12.81
CA GLU A 230 12.48 -7.86 11.34
C GLU A 230 12.99 -9.09 10.58
N ASN A 231 13.92 -9.86 11.14
CA ASN A 231 14.51 -11.05 10.49
C ASN A 231 13.54 -12.24 10.36
N HIS A 232 12.36 -12.19 10.98
CA HIS A 232 11.40 -13.30 10.98
C HIS A 232 10.28 -13.21 9.91
N HIS A 233 10.30 -12.22 9.01
CA HIS A 233 9.23 -11.95 8.04
C HIS A 233 9.33 -12.67 6.68
N ASN A 234 9.94 -13.84 6.62
CA ASN A 234 10.23 -14.49 5.33
C ASN A 234 9.34 -15.70 5.00
N GLY A 235 8.35 -16.04 5.83
CA GLY A 235 7.49 -17.19 5.61
C GLY A 235 6.55 -17.00 4.41
N SER A 236 5.75 -15.94 4.46
CA SER A 236 4.83 -15.56 3.38
C SER A 236 5.56 -15.25 2.07
N LEU A 237 6.71 -14.59 2.15
CA LEU A 237 7.57 -14.30 1.00
C LEU A 237 8.13 -15.58 0.37
N ALA A 238 8.69 -16.49 1.16
CA ALA A 238 9.22 -17.77 0.64
C ALA A 238 8.12 -18.63 0.00
N ALA A 239 6.92 -18.65 0.59
CA ALA A 239 5.77 -19.33 0.01
C ALA A 239 5.33 -18.67 -1.30
N THR A 240 5.27 -17.33 -1.33
CA THR A 240 4.96 -16.56 -2.55
C THR A 240 5.94 -16.89 -3.66
N ASP A 241 7.25 -16.90 -3.38
CA ASP A 241 8.28 -17.21 -4.37
C ASP A 241 8.15 -18.64 -4.92
N CYS A 242 7.81 -19.61 -4.06
CA CYS A 242 7.54 -20.99 -4.48
C CYS A 242 6.36 -21.07 -5.44
N VAL A 243 5.22 -20.46 -5.08
CA VAL A 243 4.01 -20.47 -5.91
C VAL A 243 4.28 -19.75 -7.23
N LYS A 244 4.92 -18.58 -7.19
CA LYS A 244 5.29 -17.82 -8.40
C LYS A 244 6.19 -18.63 -9.32
N ARG A 245 7.24 -19.24 -8.76
CA ARG A 245 8.16 -20.07 -9.52
C ARG A 245 7.47 -21.28 -10.12
N LEU A 246 6.60 -21.96 -9.36
CA LEU A 246 5.84 -23.11 -9.82
C LEU A 246 4.95 -22.76 -11.02
N ILE A 247 4.21 -21.64 -10.97
CA ILE A 247 3.42 -21.18 -12.12
C ILE A 247 4.30 -20.85 -13.31
N GLN A 248 5.43 -20.16 -13.11
CA GLN A 248 6.32 -19.78 -14.20
C GLN A 248 6.91 -21.00 -14.92
N VAL A 249 7.39 -22.00 -14.18
CA VAL A 249 8.04 -23.18 -14.78
C VAL A 249 7.04 -24.16 -15.40
N THR A 250 5.78 -24.13 -14.96
CA THR A 250 4.67 -24.94 -15.51
C THR A 250 3.81 -24.17 -16.51
N GLN A 251 4.14 -22.91 -16.79
CA GLN A 251 3.37 -22.04 -17.70
C GLN A 251 1.86 -21.97 -17.38
N GLY A 252 1.50 -22.07 -16.10
CA GLY A 252 0.11 -22.03 -15.64
C GLY A 252 -0.58 -23.40 -15.51
N GLU A 253 0.02 -24.50 -15.95
CA GLU A 253 -0.57 -25.86 -15.81
C GLU A 253 -0.84 -26.22 -14.35
N ALA A 254 0.05 -25.83 -13.42
CA ALA A 254 -0.17 -26.06 -11.99
C ALA A 254 -1.46 -25.39 -11.47
N LEU A 255 -1.75 -24.18 -11.97
CA LEU A 255 -2.96 -23.46 -11.60
C LEU A 255 -4.19 -24.10 -12.25
N LEU A 256 -4.09 -24.56 -13.50
CA LEU A 256 -5.19 -25.28 -14.16
C LEU A 256 -5.60 -26.53 -13.38
N VAL A 257 -4.63 -27.41 -13.08
CA VAL A 257 -4.90 -28.64 -12.32
C VAL A 257 -5.46 -28.32 -10.94
N PHE A 258 -5.02 -27.24 -10.32
CA PHE A 258 -5.61 -26.77 -9.08
C PHE A 258 -7.06 -26.30 -9.27
N CYS A 259 -7.35 -25.44 -10.25
CA CYS A 259 -8.71 -24.95 -10.54
C CYS A 259 -9.72 -26.06 -10.86
N GLN A 260 -9.26 -27.22 -11.32
CA GLN A 260 -10.09 -28.41 -11.53
C GLN A 260 -10.48 -29.14 -10.23
N GLN A 261 -9.84 -28.83 -9.10
CA GLN A 261 -10.16 -29.43 -7.79
C GLN A 261 -11.33 -28.71 -7.12
N ASP A 262 -12.13 -29.48 -6.38
CA ASP A 262 -13.25 -28.93 -5.60
C ASP A 262 -12.76 -27.91 -4.57
N GLY A 263 -13.38 -26.73 -4.57
CA GLY A 263 -13.06 -25.64 -3.63
C GLY A 263 -11.79 -24.84 -3.96
N ALA A 264 -11.07 -25.14 -5.05
CA ALA A 264 -9.86 -24.42 -5.42
C ALA A 264 -10.08 -22.91 -5.66
N LEU A 265 -11.15 -22.55 -6.37
CA LEU A 265 -11.52 -21.15 -6.58
C LEU A 265 -11.91 -20.45 -5.27
N ASP A 266 -12.48 -21.18 -4.31
CA ASP A 266 -12.78 -20.65 -2.98
C ASP A 266 -11.51 -20.36 -2.18
N ALA A 267 -10.47 -21.18 -2.34
CA ALA A 267 -9.15 -20.89 -1.77
C ALA A 267 -8.50 -19.64 -2.40
N LEU A 268 -8.58 -19.45 -3.72
CA LEU A 268 -8.11 -18.22 -4.36
C LEU A 268 -8.91 -16.99 -3.91
N ARG A 269 -10.22 -17.13 -3.70
CA ARG A 269 -11.07 -16.06 -3.15
C ARG A 269 -10.69 -15.65 -1.74
N ARG A 270 -10.14 -16.56 -0.92
CA ARG A 270 -9.59 -16.22 0.40
C ARG A 270 -8.37 -15.31 0.28
N LEU A 271 -7.56 -15.44 -0.77
CA LEU A 271 -6.45 -14.52 -1.05
C LEU A 271 -6.92 -13.12 -1.49
N ALA A 272 -8.19 -12.96 -1.85
CA ALA A 272 -8.80 -11.72 -2.32
C ALA A 272 -9.88 -11.19 -1.35
N THR A 273 -9.80 -11.55 -0.07
CA THR A 273 -10.66 -10.97 0.98
C THR A 273 -10.06 -9.68 1.50
N ALA A 274 -10.91 -8.76 1.98
CA ALA A 274 -10.46 -7.50 2.57
C ALA A 274 -9.50 -7.68 3.77
N GLU A 275 -9.51 -8.84 4.43
CA GLU A 275 -8.58 -9.16 5.53
C GLU A 275 -7.16 -9.50 5.03
N SER A 276 -7.02 -9.83 3.75
CA SER A 276 -5.78 -10.30 3.12
C SER A 276 -5.28 -9.36 2.03
N GLU A 277 -5.36 -8.05 2.23
CA GLU A 277 -4.97 -7.05 1.21
C GLU A 277 -3.55 -7.24 0.68
N VAL A 278 -2.62 -7.66 1.55
CA VAL A 278 -1.22 -7.95 1.19
C VAL A 278 -1.09 -9.11 0.19
N LEU A 279 -2.08 -10.00 0.10
CA LEU A 279 -2.11 -11.12 -0.83
C LEU A 279 -2.84 -10.80 -2.14
N HIS A 280 -3.52 -9.65 -2.24
CA HIS A 280 -4.25 -9.28 -3.46
C HIS A 280 -3.31 -9.19 -4.67
N ALA A 281 -2.16 -8.56 -4.51
CA ALA A 281 -1.15 -8.44 -5.57
C ALA A 281 -0.61 -9.81 -5.99
N VAL A 282 -0.40 -10.72 -5.03
CA VAL A 282 0.02 -12.10 -5.32
C VAL A 282 -1.09 -12.83 -6.08
N CYS A 283 -2.33 -12.81 -5.58
CA CYS A 283 -3.47 -13.47 -6.21
C CYS A 283 -3.68 -12.99 -7.65
N ALA A 284 -3.70 -11.68 -7.88
CA ALA A 284 -3.84 -11.12 -9.22
C ALA A 284 -2.67 -11.53 -10.14
N TRP A 285 -1.45 -11.61 -9.60
CA TRP A 285 -0.28 -12.07 -10.34
C TRP A 285 -0.41 -13.55 -10.72
N LEU A 286 -0.90 -14.39 -9.80
CA LEU A 286 -1.10 -15.82 -10.06
C LEU A 286 -2.10 -16.03 -11.21
N LEU A 287 -3.21 -15.28 -11.18
CA LEU A 287 -4.21 -15.32 -12.24
C LEU A 287 -3.62 -14.85 -13.57
N TRP A 288 -2.94 -13.69 -13.57
CA TRP A 288 -2.32 -13.16 -14.79
C TRP A 288 -1.35 -14.13 -15.43
N PHE A 289 -0.43 -14.72 -14.68
CA PHE A 289 0.52 -15.70 -15.23
C PHE A 289 -0.14 -17.04 -15.56
N GLY A 290 -1.17 -17.42 -14.81
CA GLY A 290 -1.95 -18.64 -15.05
C GLY A 290 -2.73 -18.63 -16.35
N LEU A 291 -3.23 -17.46 -16.77
CA LEU A 291 -3.94 -17.26 -18.04
C LEU A 291 -3.08 -17.53 -19.29
N ARG A 292 -1.78 -17.76 -19.15
CA ARG A 292 -0.95 -18.33 -20.23
C ARG A 292 -1.42 -19.73 -20.65
N CYS A 293 -2.12 -20.43 -19.77
CA CYS A 293 -2.78 -21.69 -20.04
C CYS A 293 -4.26 -21.43 -20.34
N GLY A 294 -4.71 -21.68 -21.58
CA GLY A 294 -6.10 -21.44 -22.01
C GLY A 294 -7.15 -22.19 -21.16
N GLY A 295 -6.79 -23.33 -20.58
CA GLY A 295 -7.67 -24.03 -19.64
C GLY A 295 -7.98 -23.23 -18.38
N VAL A 296 -7.09 -22.35 -17.93
CA VAL A 296 -7.33 -21.44 -16.79
C VAL A 296 -8.36 -20.38 -17.17
N VAL A 297 -8.32 -19.86 -18.40
CA VAL A 297 -9.33 -18.92 -18.93
C VAL A 297 -10.72 -19.56 -18.84
N ALA A 298 -10.87 -20.78 -19.36
CA ALA A 298 -12.13 -21.53 -19.31
C ALA A 298 -12.58 -21.82 -17.87
N ALA A 299 -11.66 -22.20 -16.99
CA ALA A 299 -11.96 -22.45 -15.58
C ALA A 299 -12.43 -21.18 -14.84
N LEU A 300 -11.84 -20.01 -15.13
CA LEU A 300 -12.23 -18.75 -14.51
C LEU A 300 -13.56 -18.20 -15.05
N ALA A 301 -13.81 -18.38 -16.34
CA ALA A 301 -15.07 -18.01 -16.98
C ALA A 301 -16.24 -18.91 -16.55
N GLY A 302 -15.99 -20.16 -16.13
CA GLY A 302 -17.01 -21.08 -15.63
C GLY A 302 -17.62 -22.01 -16.69
N THR A 303 -17.03 -22.09 -17.89
CA THR A 303 -17.51 -22.97 -18.97
C THR A 303 -17.26 -24.46 -18.69
N ALA A 304 -16.29 -24.77 -17.85
CA ALA A 304 -15.97 -26.13 -17.43
C ALA A 304 -16.89 -26.59 -16.28
N GLY A 305 -18.07 -27.15 -16.59
CA GLY A 305 -18.78 -28.04 -15.66
C GLY A 305 -19.93 -27.45 -14.83
N GLY A 306 -20.62 -26.41 -15.28
CA GLY A 306 -21.90 -25.98 -14.68
C GLY A 306 -21.79 -25.27 -13.33
N SER A 307 -20.59 -24.84 -12.93
CA SER A 307 -20.38 -24.06 -11.71
C SER A 307 -20.52 -22.56 -12.00
N ASN A 308 -21.49 -21.89 -11.35
CA ASN A 308 -21.79 -20.46 -11.47
C ASN A 308 -20.53 -19.56 -11.48
N ASN A 309 -20.15 -18.93 -12.61
CA ASN A 309 -19.21 -17.79 -12.79
C ASN A 309 -18.21 -17.52 -11.64
N ARG A 310 -17.55 -18.56 -11.14
CA ARG A 310 -16.89 -18.49 -9.84
C ARG A 310 -15.60 -17.69 -9.91
N GLY A 311 -14.88 -17.75 -11.03
CA GLY A 311 -13.66 -17.00 -11.25
C GLY A 311 -13.91 -15.50 -11.48
N LEU A 312 -15.01 -15.13 -12.15
CA LEU A 312 -15.34 -13.72 -12.36
C LEU A 312 -15.58 -12.97 -11.04
N SER A 313 -16.22 -13.61 -10.05
CA SER A 313 -16.40 -12.98 -8.74
C SER A 313 -15.08 -12.81 -7.96
N LEU A 314 -14.07 -13.66 -8.20
CA LEU A 314 -12.72 -13.46 -7.68
C LEU A 314 -12.07 -12.23 -8.31
N LEU A 315 -12.14 -12.08 -9.64
CA LEU A 315 -11.61 -10.91 -10.35
C LEU A 315 -12.33 -9.62 -9.93
N GLY A 316 -13.66 -9.67 -9.73
CA GLY A 316 -14.44 -8.55 -9.21
C GLY A 316 -14.04 -8.11 -7.80
N ARG A 317 -13.55 -9.03 -6.94
CA ARG A 317 -12.96 -8.65 -5.63
C ARG A 317 -11.60 -7.98 -5.80
N LEU A 318 -10.76 -8.50 -6.68
CA LEU A 318 -9.45 -7.91 -6.96
C LEU A 318 -9.56 -6.53 -7.62
N LEU A 319 -10.58 -6.28 -8.44
CA LEU A 319 -10.92 -4.95 -8.96
C LEU A 319 -11.29 -3.94 -7.86
N LYS A 320 -11.78 -4.41 -6.72
CA LYS A 320 -12.09 -3.57 -5.55
C LYS A 320 -10.92 -3.47 -4.57
N SER A 321 -9.76 -4.03 -4.93
CA SER A 321 -8.56 -4.01 -4.08
C SER A 321 -8.05 -2.59 -3.85
N PRO A 322 -7.58 -2.25 -2.63
CA PRO A 322 -6.85 -1.00 -2.42
C PRO A 322 -5.49 -0.98 -3.14
N ASP A 323 -4.90 -2.16 -3.39
CA ASP A 323 -3.67 -2.31 -4.16
C ASP A 323 -3.92 -2.05 -5.66
N LEU A 324 -3.22 -1.05 -6.23
CA LEU A 324 -3.40 -0.68 -7.65
C LEU A 324 -2.86 -1.77 -8.58
N GLY A 325 -1.78 -2.44 -8.19
CA GLY A 325 -1.18 -3.50 -8.99
C GLY A 325 -2.14 -4.68 -9.18
N ALA A 326 -2.81 -5.09 -8.11
CA ALA A 326 -3.83 -6.12 -8.12
C ALA A 326 -5.01 -5.74 -9.03
N ARG A 327 -5.49 -4.49 -8.95
CA ARG A 327 -6.55 -3.99 -9.83
C ARG A 327 -6.14 -4.01 -11.30
N ALA A 328 -4.97 -3.45 -11.63
CA ALA A 328 -4.46 -3.42 -12.99
C ALA A 328 -4.33 -4.84 -13.57
N LEU A 329 -3.76 -5.78 -12.83
CA LEU A 329 -3.66 -7.18 -13.24
C LEU A 329 -5.03 -7.84 -13.39
N ALA A 330 -5.96 -7.62 -12.46
CA ALA A 330 -7.31 -8.17 -12.54
C ALA A 330 -8.05 -7.65 -13.78
N SER A 331 -7.89 -6.36 -14.11
CA SER A 331 -8.44 -5.77 -15.32
C SER A 331 -7.87 -6.38 -16.58
N LEU A 332 -6.54 -6.58 -16.65
CA LEU A 332 -5.92 -7.27 -17.78
C LEU A 332 -6.37 -8.73 -17.88
N CYS A 333 -6.58 -9.41 -16.75
CA CYS A 333 -7.13 -10.76 -16.70
C CYS A 333 -8.55 -10.82 -17.28
N ILE A 334 -9.42 -9.90 -16.86
CA ILE A 334 -10.78 -9.77 -17.41
C ILE A 334 -10.71 -9.50 -18.90
N GLY A 335 -9.84 -8.58 -19.34
CA GLY A 335 -9.62 -8.31 -20.75
C GLY A 335 -9.24 -9.55 -21.56
N CYS A 336 -8.37 -10.41 -21.01
CA CYS A 336 -8.01 -11.68 -21.66
C CYS A 336 -9.21 -12.61 -21.78
N ILE A 337 -10.03 -12.73 -20.73
CA ILE A 337 -11.22 -13.59 -20.73
C ILE A 337 -12.28 -13.05 -21.70
N VAL A 338 -12.47 -11.74 -21.76
CA VAL A 338 -13.41 -11.07 -22.69
C VAL A 338 -13.00 -11.23 -24.15
N ARG A 339 -11.69 -11.24 -24.43
CA ARG A 339 -11.14 -11.39 -25.79
C ARG A 339 -11.15 -12.83 -26.30
N GLU A 340 -11.22 -13.81 -25.40
CA GLU A 340 -11.26 -15.22 -25.79
C GLU A 340 -12.67 -15.55 -26.33
N GLU A 341 -12.77 -15.99 -27.58
CA GLU A 341 -14.06 -16.25 -28.21
C GLU A 341 -14.77 -17.46 -27.59
N GLY A 342 -16.09 -17.35 -27.42
CA GLY A 342 -16.95 -18.46 -27.00
C GLY A 342 -16.84 -18.89 -25.54
N VAL A 343 -16.05 -18.17 -24.72
CA VAL A 343 -15.89 -18.53 -23.29
C VAL A 343 -16.81 -17.73 -22.35
N LEU A 344 -17.29 -16.55 -22.74
CA LEU A 344 -18.34 -15.82 -22.01
C LEU A 344 -19.64 -15.73 -22.81
N ASP A 345 -20.78 -15.81 -22.13
CA ASP A 345 -22.07 -15.38 -22.69
C ASP A 345 -22.12 -13.83 -22.80
N ALA A 346 -23.08 -13.32 -23.57
CA ALA A 346 -23.20 -11.89 -23.86
C ALA A 346 -23.38 -11.04 -22.59
N ASP A 347 -24.21 -11.49 -21.65
CA ASP A 347 -24.50 -10.76 -20.41
C ASP A 347 -23.27 -10.72 -19.49
N SER A 348 -22.57 -11.86 -19.34
CA SER A 348 -21.31 -11.93 -18.58
C SER A 348 -20.22 -11.06 -19.22
N ARG A 349 -20.16 -11.00 -20.56
CA ARG A 349 -19.22 -10.14 -21.29
C ARG A 349 -19.50 -8.67 -21.04
N GLU A 350 -20.76 -8.23 -21.12
CA GLU A 350 -21.16 -6.85 -20.83
C GLU A 350 -20.85 -6.46 -19.39
N HIS A 351 -21.19 -7.32 -18.42
CA HIS A 351 -20.87 -7.08 -17.01
C HIS A 351 -19.35 -6.94 -16.75
N CYS A 352 -18.54 -7.75 -17.43
CA CYS A 352 -17.08 -7.62 -17.38
C CYS A 352 -16.58 -6.29 -17.95
N LEU A 353 -17.16 -5.83 -19.06
CA LEU A 353 -16.81 -4.53 -19.67
C LEU A 353 -17.20 -3.36 -18.77
N GLU A 354 -18.38 -3.40 -18.12
CA GLU A 354 -18.80 -2.41 -17.14
C GLU A 354 -17.83 -2.34 -15.94
N ALA A 355 -17.38 -3.50 -15.46
CA ALA A 355 -16.44 -3.58 -14.34
C ALA A 355 -15.05 -3.01 -14.67
N LEU A 356 -14.67 -2.95 -15.95
CA LEU A 356 -13.40 -2.39 -16.41
C LEU A 356 -13.42 -0.86 -16.56
N ALA A 357 -14.58 -0.26 -16.82
CA ALA A 357 -14.71 1.16 -17.13
C ALA A 357 -14.07 2.11 -16.07
N PRO A 358 -14.17 1.87 -14.75
CA PRO A 358 -13.61 2.77 -13.74
C PRO A 358 -12.07 2.81 -13.71
N LEU A 359 -11.39 1.78 -14.21
CA LEU A 359 -9.95 1.60 -13.97
C LEU A 359 -9.12 2.77 -14.52
N SER A 360 -9.40 3.22 -15.75
CA SER A 360 -8.66 4.30 -16.41
C SER A 360 -8.69 5.59 -15.56
N ALA A 361 -9.89 5.98 -15.11
CA ALA A 361 -10.08 7.14 -14.28
C ALA A 361 -9.44 6.99 -12.88
N GLU A 362 -9.46 5.78 -12.31
CA GLU A 362 -8.85 5.50 -11.01
C GLU A 362 -7.32 5.54 -11.03
N MET A 363 -6.69 4.98 -12.08
CA MET A 363 -5.23 5.02 -12.22
C MET A 363 -4.75 6.47 -12.36
N ASP A 364 -5.44 7.27 -13.18
CA ASP A 364 -5.18 8.70 -13.34
C ASP A 364 -5.40 9.47 -12.04
N ALA A 365 -6.51 9.25 -11.34
CA ALA A 365 -6.82 9.92 -10.09
C ALA A 365 -5.76 9.62 -9.02
N ARG A 366 -5.26 8.38 -8.98
CA ARG A 366 -4.20 7.99 -8.04
C ARG A 366 -2.86 8.62 -8.40
N GLU A 367 -2.49 8.63 -9.68
CA GLU A 367 -1.29 9.34 -10.13
C GLU A 367 -1.36 10.84 -9.81
N LYS A 368 -2.50 11.50 -10.07
CA LYS A 368 -2.74 12.90 -9.71
C LYS A 368 -2.58 13.14 -8.21
N ARG A 369 -3.12 12.26 -7.35
CA ARG A 369 -2.94 12.34 -5.89
C ARG A 369 -1.47 12.24 -5.48
N PHE A 370 -0.75 11.26 -6.02
CA PHE A 370 0.69 11.10 -5.73
C PHE A 370 1.49 12.32 -6.14
N LEU A 371 1.23 12.88 -7.34
CA LEU A 371 1.89 14.10 -7.79
C LEU A 371 1.54 15.31 -6.91
N SER A 372 0.28 15.41 -6.45
CA SER A 372 -0.15 16.47 -5.53
C SER A 372 0.51 16.36 -4.15
N ASP A 373 0.63 15.15 -3.61
CA ASP A 373 1.27 14.92 -2.32
C ASP A 373 2.78 15.17 -2.40
N ALA A 374 3.43 14.74 -3.49
CA ALA A 374 4.83 15.04 -3.75
C ALA A 374 5.08 16.55 -3.90
N ALA A 375 4.19 17.27 -4.59
CA ALA A 375 4.25 18.72 -4.69
C ALA A 375 4.06 19.40 -3.31
N ARG A 376 3.14 18.90 -2.48
CA ARG A 376 2.93 19.39 -1.11
C ARG A 376 4.18 19.18 -0.25
N CYS A 377 4.82 18.01 -0.34
CA CYS A 377 6.08 17.72 0.35
C CYS A 377 7.24 18.59 -0.16
N ALA A 378 7.29 18.91 -1.46
CA ALA A 378 8.31 19.79 -2.02
C ALA A 378 8.12 21.26 -1.60
N LEU A 379 6.87 21.71 -1.45
CA LEU A 379 6.52 23.08 -1.03
C LEU A 379 6.62 23.27 0.48
N ALA A 380 6.42 22.22 1.27
CA ALA A 380 6.78 22.17 2.68
C ALA A 380 8.30 22.12 2.79
N GLY A 381 8.96 23.26 2.57
CA GLY A 381 10.41 23.40 2.69
C GLY A 381 10.92 22.84 4.03
N PRO A 382 12.23 22.57 4.15
CA PRO A 382 12.79 21.97 5.37
C PRO A 382 12.46 22.87 6.56
N ALA A 383 11.50 22.43 7.37
CA ALA A 383 11.24 23.06 8.65
C ALA A 383 12.56 23.00 9.42
N LYS A 384 13.15 24.17 9.70
CA LYS A 384 14.29 24.26 10.61
C LYS A 384 13.83 23.66 11.93
N GLU A 385 14.20 22.41 12.18
CA GLU A 385 14.09 21.77 13.49
C GLU A 385 14.96 22.57 14.47
N THR A 386 14.41 23.65 15.02
CA THR A 386 14.93 24.22 16.24
C THR A 386 14.56 23.27 17.35
N GLY A 387 15.54 22.45 17.75
CA GLY A 387 15.39 21.42 18.76
C GLY A 387 14.73 21.92 20.04
N ARG A 388 13.61 21.28 20.39
CA ARG A 388 13.16 21.04 21.76
C ARG A 388 12.08 19.96 21.73
N CYS A 389 12.47 18.73 22.07
CA CYS A 389 11.51 17.71 22.49
C CYS A 389 10.92 18.11 23.85
N PRO A 390 9.60 18.09 24.06
CA PRO A 390 9.03 17.88 25.38
C PRO A 390 8.81 16.38 25.59
N SER A 391 9.47 15.83 26.59
CA SER A 391 9.17 14.53 27.18
C SER A 391 7.73 14.50 27.68
N VAL A 392 6.90 13.61 27.12
CA VAL A 392 5.59 13.28 27.68
C VAL A 392 5.75 12.05 28.57
N SER A 393 5.89 12.31 29.87
CA SER A 393 5.66 11.33 30.95
C SER A 393 4.18 11.38 31.33
N GLY A 394 3.50 10.24 31.27
CA GLY A 394 2.15 10.09 31.81
C GLY A 394 2.16 9.95 33.33
N SER A 395 1.07 10.39 34.00
CA SER A 395 0.47 9.70 35.14
C SER A 395 -0.88 10.33 35.50
N LEU A 396 -1.76 9.44 35.95
CA LEU A 396 -3.12 9.61 36.44
C LEU A 396 -3.26 10.37 37.77
N ALA A 397 -4.53 10.79 38.01
CA ALA A 397 -5.26 10.89 39.28
C ALA A 397 -5.26 12.21 40.07
N ALA A 398 -6.41 12.89 39.96
CA ALA A 398 -7.36 13.28 41.02
C ALA A 398 -6.89 13.88 42.37
N SER A 399 -7.55 15.01 42.66
CA SER A 399 -8.08 15.46 43.96
C SER A 399 -7.24 16.39 44.86
N GLU A 400 -7.97 17.42 45.32
CA GLU A 400 -7.78 18.29 46.49
C GLU A 400 -6.85 19.52 46.41
N ALA A 401 -7.52 20.69 46.45
CA ALA A 401 -7.02 21.98 46.94
C ALA A 401 -7.20 22.05 48.48
N PRO A 402 -6.86 23.16 49.19
CA PRO A 402 -5.98 24.29 48.87
C PRO A 402 -4.96 24.58 49.99
N THR A 403 -3.97 25.44 49.76
CA THR A 403 -3.56 26.44 50.78
C THR A 403 -2.78 27.60 50.18
N VAL A 404 -3.25 28.78 50.57
CA VAL A 404 -2.73 30.12 50.31
C VAL A 404 -1.38 30.34 50.98
N LYS A 405 -0.45 31.03 50.30
CA LYS A 405 0.39 32.08 50.90
C LYS A 405 1.05 32.97 49.83
N GLU A 406 0.70 34.25 49.91
CA GLU A 406 1.36 35.38 49.25
C GLU A 406 2.75 35.63 49.85
N SER A 407 3.73 36.01 49.03
CA SER A 407 4.59 37.17 49.33
C SER A 407 5.39 37.63 48.10
N VAL A 408 4.96 38.77 47.57
CA VAL A 408 5.71 39.96 47.12
C VAL A 408 7.25 39.83 47.06
N ALA A 409 7.85 40.10 45.89
CA ALA A 409 8.70 41.27 45.63
C ALA A 409 9.69 41.10 44.46
N SER A 410 9.90 42.23 43.78
CA SER A 410 11.12 42.68 43.08
C SER A 410 11.28 42.36 41.60
N ALA A 411 10.88 43.36 40.81
CA ALA A 411 11.51 43.72 39.55
C ALA A 411 12.97 44.18 39.78
N ASP A 412 13.84 43.87 38.82
CA ASP A 412 14.89 44.73 38.23
C ASP A 412 16.06 43.89 37.72
N SER A 413 16.20 43.79 36.40
CA SER A 413 17.51 43.88 35.75
C SER A 413 17.37 43.95 34.23
N ALA A 414 17.52 45.17 33.75
CA ALA A 414 17.97 45.47 32.39
C ALA A 414 19.32 44.80 32.13
N ARG A 415 19.48 44.16 30.97
CA ARG A 415 20.80 43.94 30.34
C ARG A 415 20.68 43.87 28.82
N THR A 416 20.86 45.04 28.23
CA THR A 416 21.80 45.34 27.15
C THR A 416 21.93 44.31 26.02
N LEU A 417 21.23 44.61 24.93
CA LEU A 417 21.53 44.18 23.57
C LEU A 417 23.01 44.42 23.24
N ARG A 418 23.75 43.33 22.95
CA ARG A 418 25.00 43.39 22.19
C ARG A 418 24.70 43.01 20.74
N LEU A 419 24.55 44.03 19.91
CA LEU A 419 24.76 43.93 18.46
C LEU A 419 26.22 43.53 18.24
N SER A 420 26.45 42.30 17.79
CA SER A 420 27.72 41.90 17.19
C SER A 420 27.50 41.81 15.69
N VAL A 421 27.96 42.85 15.01
CA VAL A 421 28.22 42.86 13.57
C VAL A 421 29.43 41.95 13.34
N SER A 422 29.25 40.84 12.63
CA SER A 422 30.37 40.12 12.00
C SER A 422 30.14 40.05 10.50
N ALA A 423 31.04 40.72 9.80
CA ALA A 423 31.10 40.85 8.36
C ALA A 423 31.59 39.56 7.67
N HIS A 424 31.28 39.51 6.38
CA HIS A 424 31.85 38.69 5.31
C HIS A 424 31.70 37.17 5.43
N ARG A 425 30.62 36.68 4.83
CA ARG A 425 30.55 35.34 4.26
C ARG A 425 30.53 35.49 2.74
N GLU A 426 31.53 34.90 2.09
CA GLU A 426 31.64 34.84 0.63
C GLU A 426 30.43 34.08 0.05
N ASP A 427 29.75 34.71 -0.91
CA ASP A 427 28.65 34.11 -1.67
C ASP A 427 29.16 32.95 -2.52
N LYS A 428 28.87 31.74 -2.05
CA LYS A 428 28.96 30.51 -2.84
C LYS A 428 27.68 30.45 -3.69
N PRO A 429 27.75 30.24 -5.02
CA PRO A 429 26.56 30.19 -5.86
C PRO A 429 25.63 29.10 -5.32
N GLU A 430 24.44 29.54 -4.93
CA GLU A 430 23.37 28.71 -4.38
C GLU A 430 22.99 27.69 -5.46
N GLU A 431 23.40 26.44 -5.27
CA GLU A 431 23.08 25.33 -6.15
C GLU A 431 21.55 25.24 -6.21
N ALA A 432 20.98 25.49 -7.40
CA ALA A 432 19.53 25.52 -7.58
C ALA A 432 18.90 24.29 -6.90
N PRO A 433 17.81 24.46 -6.12
CA PRO A 433 17.22 23.37 -5.36
C PRO A 433 16.88 22.24 -6.32
N LYS A 434 17.60 21.11 -6.16
CA LYS A 434 17.35 19.89 -6.93
C LYS A 434 15.90 19.50 -6.65
N VAL A 435 15.05 19.60 -7.66
CA VAL A 435 13.64 19.22 -7.58
C VAL A 435 13.60 17.80 -7.01
N PRO A 436 12.89 17.57 -5.90
CA PRO A 436 12.84 16.25 -5.29
C PRO A 436 12.29 15.25 -6.31
N VAL A 437 13.07 14.19 -6.57
CA VAL A 437 12.67 13.10 -7.47
C VAL A 437 11.45 12.42 -6.86
N ILE A 438 10.33 12.45 -7.57
CA ILE A 438 9.07 11.85 -7.12
C ILE A 438 9.24 10.32 -7.15
N THR A 439 9.51 9.70 -6.00
CA THR A 439 9.59 8.23 -5.90
C THR A 439 8.19 7.62 -5.96
N ARG A 440 7.84 7.10 -7.14
CA ARG A 440 6.60 6.33 -7.41
C ARG A 440 6.61 4.98 -6.67
N ASP A 441 5.42 4.38 -6.51
CA ASP A 441 5.25 3.07 -5.83
C ASP A 441 6.15 1.99 -6.47
N PRO A 442 7.17 1.48 -5.75
CA PRO A 442 8.14 0.54 -6.31
C PRO A 442 7.52 -0.81 -6.66
N ASN A 443 6.44 -1.22 -5.98
CA ASN A 443 5.77 -2.49 -6.24
C ASN A 443 5.00 -2.44 -7.57
N LEU A 444 4.29 -1.33 -7.81
CA LEU A 444 3.62 -1.09 -9.08
C LEU A 444 4.63 -1.00 -10.23
N VAL A 445 5.73 -0.27 -10.07
CA VAL A 445 6.79 -0.17 -11.08
C VAL A 445 7.36 -1.56 -11.41
N LYS A 446 7.68 -2.37 -10.39
CA LYS A 446 8.19 -3.73 -10.58
C LYS A 446 7.18 -4.59 -11.32
N LEU A 447 5.91 -4.52 -10.94
CA LEU A 447 4.84 -5.27 -11.56
C LEU A 447 4.64 -4.88 -13.03
N LEU A 448 4.58 -3.59 -13.33
CA LEU A 448 4.43 -3.10 -14.70
C LEU A 448 5.61 -3.53 -15.58
N ALA A 449 6.83 -3.56 -15.03
CA ALA A 449 8.00 -4.10 -15.72
C ALA A 449 7.88 -5.61 -15.99
N GLU A 450 7.29 -6.40 -15.07
CA GLU A 450 7.01 -7.82 -15.29
C GLU A 450 5.95 -8.04 -16.39
N ILE A 451 4.86 -7.25 -16.37
CA ILE A 451 3.77 -7.30 -17.37
C ILE A 451 4.27 -6.89 -18.77
N CYS A 452 5.19 -5.92 -18.83
CA CYS A 452 5.76 -5.44 -20.10
C CYS A 452 6.98 -6.25 -20.57
N SER A 453 7.29 -7.36 -19.90
CA SER A 453 8.41 -8.21 -20.30
C SER A 453 8.16 -8.86 -21.68
N PRO A 454 9.21 -9.19 -22.45
CA PRO A 454 9.07 -9.76 -23.79
C PRO A 454 8.19 -11.02 -23.87
N LYS A 455 8.10 -11.76 -22.76
CA LYS A 455 7.29 -12.98 -22.65
C LYS A 455 5.79 -12.72 -22.59
N GLU A 456 5.38 -11.52 -22.18
CA GLU A 456 3.97 -11.13 -22.00
C GLU A 456 3.45 -10.26 -23.15
N LEU A 457 4.34 -9.70 -23.99
CA LEU A 457 3.96 -8.85 -25.11
C LEU A 457 2.94 -9.48 -26.06
N PRO A 458 3.01 -10.78 -26.43
CA PRO A 458 1.98 -11.37 -27.29
C PRO A 458 0.57 -11.27 -26.70
N ARG A 459 0.44 -11.36 -25.37
CA ARG A 459 -0.87 -11.21 -24.70
C ARG A 459 -1.32 -9.76 -24.68
N LEU A 460 -0.41 -8.82 -24.44
CA LEU A 460 -0.71 -7.40 -24.57
C LEU A 460 -1.10 -7.03 -26.00
N GLN A 461 -0.51 -7.64 -27.03
CA GLN A 461 -0.93 -7.46 -28.42
C GLN A 461 -2.37 -7.91 -28.66
N VAL A 462 -2.78 -9.05 -28.08
CA VAL A 462 -4.18 -9.52 -28.16
C VAL A 462 -5.12 -8.55 -27.45
N LEU A 463 -4.72 -8.00 -26.31
CA LEU A 463 -5.53 -7.00 -25.59
C LEU A 463 -5.65 -5.67 -26.34
N LEU A 464 -4.60 -5.27 -27.06
CA LEU A 464 -4.55 -4.07 -27.90
C LEU A 464 -5.13 -4.28 -29.31
N GLY A 465 -5.39 -5.53 -29.70
CA GLY A 465 -5.87 -5.87 -31.02
C GLY A 465 -7.23 -5.23 -31.28
N LEU A 466 -7.33 -4.47 -32.38
CA LEU A 466 -8.61 -4.12 -32.94
C LEU A 466 -9.22 -5.40 -33.51
N GLN A 467 -10.40 -5.78 -33.02
CA GLN A 467 -11.13 -6.89 -33.59
C GLN A 467 -11.46 -6.54 -35.05
N ASP A 468 -10.87 -7.28 -36.00
CA ASP A 468 -11.17 -7.23 -37.44
C ASP A 468 -12.54 -7.90 -37.72
N ASP A 469 -13.57 -7.60 -36.92
CA ASP A 469 -14.88 -8.25 -37.01
C ASP A 469 -15.65 -7.87 -38.30
N GLY A 470 -14.99 -7.23 -39.27
CA GLY A 470 -15.59 -6.78 -40.54
C GLY A 470 -16.71 -5.74 -40.38
N GLY A 471 -17.00 -5.33 -39.13
CA GLY A 471 -17.99 -4.33 -38.80
C GLY A 471 -17.44 -2.93 -39.05
N GLU A 472 -18.23 -2.12 -39.73
CA GLU A 472 -17.95 -0.73 -40.16
C GLU A 472 -17.72 0.25 -38.98
N TYR A 473 -17.68 -0.24 -37.74
CA TYR A 473 -17.45 0.54 -36.51
C TYR A 473 -16.42 -0.15 -35.62
N GLY A 474 -15.15 -0.12 -36.06
CA GLY A 474 -13.98 -0.49 -35.26
C GLY A 474 -13.75 0.49 -34.11
N GLY A 475 -14.65 0.50 -33.13
CA GLY A 475 -14.55 1.32 -31.92
C GLY A 475 -13.47 0.81 -30.98
N VAL A 476 -12.83 1.73 -30.26
CA VAL A 476 -11.94 1.39 -29.13
C VAL A 476 -12.80 0.87 -27.99
N ASP A 477 -12.65 -0.40 -27.64
CA ASP A 477 -13.39 -0.98 -26.53
C ASP A 477 -12.72 -0.74 -25.17
N THR A 478 -13.47 -1.03 -24.10
CA THR A 478 -13.02 -0.84 -22.71
C THR A 478 -11.78 -1.67 -22.36
N VAL A 479 -11.60 -2.84 -22.99
CA VAL A 479 -10.42 -3.70 -22.78
C VAL A 479 -9.17 -3.01 -23.32
N THR A 480 -9.24 -2.50 -24.54
CA THR A 480 -8.17 -1.75 -25.19
C THR A 480 -7.84 -0.49 -24.38
N ALA A 481 -8.86 0.24 -23.95
CA ALA A 481 -8.68 1.43 -23.11
C ALA A 481 -7.93 1.11 -21.81
N ALA A 482 -8.31 0.05 -21.11
CA ALA A 482 -7.65 -0.39 -19.88
C ALA A 482 -6.20 -0.84 -20.13
N ALA A 483 -5.94 -1.60 -21.20
CA ALA A 483 -4.59 -2.03 -21.56
C ALA A 483 -3.66 -0.85 -21.90
N VAL A 484 -4.16 0.12 -22.69
CA VAL A 484 -3.42 1.33 -23.03
C VAL A 484 -3.15 2.19 -21.79
N ALA A 485 -4.12 2.30 -20.87
CA ALA A 485 -3.91 3.01 -19.61
C ALA A 485 -2.76 2.40 -18.79
N VAL A 486 -2.75 1.07 -18.63
CA VAL A 486 -1.68 0.36 -17.91
C VAL A 486 -0.31 0.58 -18.57
N LEU A 487 -0.24 0.50 -19.91
CA LEU A 487 0.99 0.72 -20.67
C LEU A 487 1.50 2.16 -20.55
N ASP A 488 0.60 3.16 -20.60
CA ASP A 488 0.98 4.56 -20.50
C ASP A 488 1.59 4.87 -19.13
N HIS A 489 1.01 4.34 -18.04
CA HIS A 489 1.63 4.46 -16.71
C HIS A 489 3.01 3.79 -16.65
N PHE A 490 3.18 2.59 -17.23
CA PHE A 490 4.49 1.93 -17.28
C PHE A 490 5.53 2.77 -18.01
N VAL A 491 5.16 3.34 -19.16
CA VAL A 491 6.05 4.17 -19.97
C VAL A 491 6.45 5.41 -19.20
N GLN A 492 5.50 6.11 -18.60
CA GLN A 492 5.79 7.29 -17.79
C GLN A 492 6.75 6.96 -16.63
N HIS A 493 6.68 5.76 -16.05
CA HIS A 493 7.57 5.33 -14.97
C HIS A 493 8.97 4.94 -15.46
N SER A 494 9.08 4.36 -16.65
CA SER A 494 10.35 3.78 -17.16
C SER A 494 11.30 4.82 -17.74
N VAL A 495 10.77 5.94 -18.27
CA VAL A 495 11.57 7.04 -18.84
C VAL A 495 12.61 7.57 -17.85
N GLU A 496 12.30 7.60 -16.55
CA GLU A 496 13.20 8.18 -15.54
C GLU A 496 14.33 7.26 -15.11
N LYS A 497 14.17 5.93 -15.25
CA LYS A 497 15.07 4.95 -14.63
C LYS A 497 15.79 4.05 -15.62
N ASP A 498 15.15 3.70 -16.75
CA ASP A 498 15.66 2.64 -17.62
C ASP A 498 15.06 2.70 -19.04
N SER A 499 15.65 3.53 -19.92
CA SER A 499 15.23 3.62 -21.32
C SER A 499 15.44 2.32 -22.12
N ALA A 500 16.22 1.36 -21.61
CA ALA A 500 16.37 0.06 -22.25
C ALA A 500 15.08 -0.76 -22.19
N LYS A 501 14.32 -0.68 -21.10
CA LYS A 501 13.04 -1.39 -20.95
C LYS A 501 11.96 -0.88 -21.90
N LEU A 502 11.98 0.41 -22.24
CA LEU A 502 11.04 0.97 -23.21
C LEU A 502 11.23 0.36 -24.61
N ARG A 503 12.43 -0.08 -24.95
CA ARG A 503 12.70 -0.76 -26.23
C ARG A 503 12.05 -2.13 -26.31
N GLU A 504 11.79 -2.78 -25.18
CA GLU A 504 11.07 -4.06 -25.14
C GLU A 504 9.63 -3.92 -25.63
N LEU A 505 9.02 -2.73 -25.56
CA LEU A 505 7.66 -2.48 -26.07
C LEU A 505 7.55 -2.37 -27.60
N GLN A 506 8.66 -2.45 -28.34
CA GLN A 506 8.66 -2.35 -29.80
C GLN A 506 7.63 -3.25 -30.51
N PRO A 507 7.40 -4.51 -30.08
CA PRO A 507 6.39 -5.37 -30.70
C PRO A 507 4.95 -4.83 -30.59
N LEU A 508 4.65 -3.92 -29.66
CA LEU A 508 3.31 -3.33 -29.51
C LEU A 508 3.08 -2.11 -30.41
N MET A 509 4.13 -1.59 -31.05
CA MET A 509 4.05 -0.36 -31.84
C MET A 509 3.02 -0.40 -32.97
N PRO A 510 2.86 -1.50 -33.75
CA PRO A 510 1.86 -1.54 -34.82
C PRO A 510 0.42 -1.34 -34.31
N GLN A 511 0.05 -2.01 -33.22
CA GLN A 511 -1.29 -1.88 -32.61
C GLN A 511 -1.51 -0.48 -32.05
N LEU A 512 -0.51 0.07 -31.34
CA LEU A 512 -0.58 1.43 -30.82
C LEU A 512 -0.66 2.47 -31.94
N GLN A 513 0.04 2.25 -33.05
CA GLN A 513 0.00 3.13 -34.22
C GLN A 513 -1.38 3.06 -34.89
N GLN A 514 -1.96 1.87 -35.02
CA GLN A 514 -3.31 1.68 -35.54
C GLN A 514 -4.36 2.39 -34.67
N LEU A 515 -4.21 2.37 -33.33
CA LEU A 515 -5.07 3.13 -32.43
C LEU A 515 -4.99 4.63 -32.66
N VAL A 516 -3.78 5.17 -32.88
CA VAL A 516 -3.59 6.59 -33.21
C VAL A 516 -4.17 6.94 -34.58
N GLU A 517 -4.05 6.06 -35.57
CA GLU A 517 -4.45 6.32 -36.95
C GLU A 517 -5.93 6.10 -37.25
N GLY A 518 -6.58 5.15 -36.57
CA GLY A 518 -7.86 4.55 -36.98
C GLY A 518 -9.12 5.42 -36.91
N GLY A 519 -9.06 6.74 -36.95
CA GLY A 519 -10.20 7.63 -36.66
C GLY A 519 -10.49 8.74 -37.67
N ASP A 520 -10.03 8.63 -38.92
CA ASP A 520 -10.10 9.73 -39.89
C ASP A 520 -11.17 9.54 -40.99
N ASP A 521 -12.26 8.85 -40.69
CA ASP A 521 -13.42 8.74 -41.57
C ASP A 521 -14.25 10.03 -41.55
N GLY A 522 -13.63 11.17 -41.90
CA GLY A 522 -14.21 12.32 -42.60
C GLY A 522 -15.43 13.07 -42.04
N GLN A 523 -16.16 12.57 -41.05
CA GLN A 523 -17.30 13.25 -40.44
C GLN A 523 -16.85 13.98 -39.19
N MET A 524 -16.22 15.13 -39.43
CA MET A 524 -16.22 16.22 -38.46
C MET A 524 -17.68 16.59 -38.18
N VAL A 525 -18.24 16.11 -37.07
CA VAL A 525 -19.37 16.79 -36.45
C VAL A 525 -18.81 18.07 -35.86
N GLU A 526 -18.60 19.08 -36.71
CA GLU A 526 -18.40 20.44 -36.25
C GLU A 526 -19.63 20.85 -35.43
N GLY A 527 -19.40 21.21 -34.17
CA GLY A 527 -20.24 22.21 -33.52
C GLY A 527 -21.68 21.80 -33.21
N GLY A 528 -21.89 20.60 -32.68
CA GLY A 528 -23.08 20.33 -31.88
C GLY A 528 -22.78 20.49 -30.39
N VAL A 529 -22.83 21.72 -29.85
CA VAL A 529 -23.08 21.93 -28.41
C VAL A 529 -24.55 21.54 -28.16
N GLY A 530 -24.84 20.26 -28.35
CA GLY A 530 -26.15 19.68 -28.10
C GLY A 530 -26.37 19.70 -26.60
N GLY A 531 -27.40 20.42 -26.17
CA GLY A 531 -27.82 20.47 -24.78
C GLY A 531 -28.07 19.06 -24.26
N ALA A 532 -27.06 18.48 -23.60
CA ALA A 532 -27.26 17.39 -22.69
C ALA A 532 -28.25 17.91 -21.65
N ALA A 533 -29.43 17.28 -21.58
CA ALA A 533 -30.42 17.57 -20.56
C ALA A 533 -29.70 17.54 -19.20
N ALA A 534 -29.73 18.66 -18.49
CA ALA A 534 -29.09 18.82 -17.19
C ALA A 534 -29.66 17.78 -16.22
N GLY A 535 -28.96 16.66 -16.03
CA GLY A 535 -29.46 15.61 -15.14
C GLY A 535 -28.64 14.33 -15.10
N GLU A 536 -28.03 13.89 -16.21
CA GLU A 536 -27.18 12.69 -16.19
C GLU A 536 -25.70 13.06 -16.09
N PRO A 537 -24.98 12.58 -15.06
CA PRO A 537 -23.53 12.74 -15.01
C PRO A 537 -22.94 12.07 -16.27
N PRO A 538 -21.95 12.69 -16.95
CA PRO A 538 -21.29 12.07 -18.08
C PRO A 538 -20.79 10.69 -17.62
N GLY A 539 -21.41 9.63 -18.15
CA GLY A 539 -21.01 8.26 -17.84
C GLY A 539 -19.52 8.13 -18.09
N ALA A 540 -18.82 7.43 -17.20
CA ALA A 540 -17.36 7.26 -17.21
C ALA A 540 -16.86 6.39 -18.39
N GLN A 541 -17.35 6.64 -19.60
CA GLN A 541 -16.82 6.07 -20.82
C GLN A 541 -15.51 6.80 -21.13
N VAL A 542 -14.42 6.03 -21.13
CA VAL A 542 -13.12 6.51 -21.59
C VAL A 542 -13.29 6.97 -23.03
N SER A 543 -13.06 8.25 -23.28
CA SER A 543 -13.24 8.78 -24.63
C SER A 543 -12.24 8.11 -25.57
N ARG A 544 -12.67 7.81 -26.80
CA ARG A 544 -11.79 7.29 -27.86
C ARG A 544 -10.53 8.15 -28.00
N GLU A 545 -10.69 9.46 -27.89
CA GLU A 545 -9.60 10.42 -27.96
C GLU A 545 -8.59 10.25 -26.82
N GLU A 546 -9.04 9.98 -25.58
CA GLU A 546 -8.14 9.72 -24.46
C GLU A 546 -7.25 8.50 -24.71
N VAL A 547 -7.80 7.42 -25.27
CA VAL A 547 -7.01 6.23 -25.62
C VAL A 547 -5.99 6.54 -26.71
N ARG A 548 -6.37 7.32 -27.73
CA ARG A 548 -5.46 7.78 -28.79
C ARG A 548 -4.31 8.62 -28.22
N VAL A 549 -4.61 9.52 -27.30
CA VAL A 549 -3.62 10.37 -26.64
C VAL A 549 -2.63 9.54 -25.84
N ARG A 550 -3.12 8.58 -25.04
CA ARG A 550 -2.25 7.67 -24.29
C ARG A 550 -1.38 6.82 -25.22
N ALA A 551 -1.96 6.26 -26.29
CA ALA A 551 -1.20 5.51 -27.30
C ALA A 551 -0.13 6.38 -27.99
N ALA A 552 -0.46 7.62 -28.33
CA ALA A 552 0.47 8.60 -28.88
C ALA A 552 1.63 8.90 -27.92
N ARG A 553 1.34 9.12 -26.62
CA ARG A 553 2.38 9.31 -25.59
C ARG A 553 3.32 8.11 -25.49
N ILE A 554 2.77 6.89 -25.45
CA ILE A 554 3.56 5.66 -25.44
C ILE A 554 4.50 5.62 -26.65
N LEU A 555 3.97 5.84 -27.85
CA LEU A 555 4.75 5.81 -29.10
C LEU A 555 5.88 6.83 -29.13
N VAL A 556 5.64 8.06 -28.64
CA VAL A 556 6.69 9.10 -28.55
C VAL A 556 7.86 8.59 -27.71
N ARG A 557 7.57 8.06 -26.52
CA ARG A 557 8.61 7.62 -25.57
C ARG A 557 9.36 6.37 -26.04
N VAL A 558 8.66 5.42 -26.66
CA VAL A 558 9.31 4.23 -27.24
C VAL A 558 10.21 4.63 -28.41
N LYS A 559 9.76 5.53 -29.29
CA LYS A 559 10.56 6.06 -30.41
C LYS A 559 11.75 6.91 -29.92
N GLU A 560 11.59 7.68 -28.85
CA GLU A 560 12.67 8.46 -28.19
C GLU A 560 13.77 7.53 -27.66
N ALA A 561 13.40 6.47 -26.91
CA ALA A 561 14.34 5.47 -26.40
C ALA A 561 15.07 4.69 -27.51
N GLN A 562 14.44 4.50 -28.67
CA GLN A 562 15.09 3.92 -29.85
C GLN A 562 16.09 4.90 -30.50
N ALA A 563 15.74 6.18 -30.59
CA ALA A 563 16.58 7.21 -31.19
C ALA A 563 17.88 7.44 -30.38
N GLU A 564 17.81 7.35 -29.05
CA GLU A 564 19.00 7.39 -28.19
C GLU A 564 20.00 6.27 -28.49
N ALA A 565 19.50 5.08 -28.85
CA ALA A 565 20.33 3.91 -29.15
C ALA A 565 20.84 3.88 -30.60
N ALA A 566 20.07 4.42 -31.55
CA ALA A 566 20.39 4.40 -32.97
C ALA A 566 21.29 5.60 -33.34
N CYS A 567 22.59 5.38 -33.40
CA CYS A 567 23.54 6.41 -33.83
C CYS A 567 23.30 6.80 -35.31
N ARG A 568 22.84 8.04 -35.53
CA ARG A 568 22.97 8.89 -36.75
C ARG A 568 22.24 8.52 -38.04
N VAL A 569 21.37 7.51 -38.09
CA VAL A 569 20.59 7.24 -39.32
C VAL A 569 19.26 8.02 -39.28
N PRO A 570 18.97 8.91 -40.25
CA PRO A 570 17.68 9.60 -40.33
C PRO A 570 16.53 8.59 -40.51
N PRO A 571 15.34 8.85 -39.94
CA PRO A 571 14.16 8.01 -40.15
C PRO A 571 13.74 8.01 -41.62
N GLU A 572 13.18 6.89 -42.09
CA GLU A 572 12.63 6.77 -43.44
C GLU A 572 11.38 7.65 -43.62
N LEU A 573 11.14 8.12 -44.84
CA LEU A 573 9.99 8.95 -45.26
C LEU A 573 8.61 8.47 -44.75
N PRO A 574 8.26 7.17 -44.80
CA PRO A 574 6.98 6.69 -44.28
C PRO A 574 6.79 6.89 -42.77
N ALA A 575 7.90 6.94 -42.01
CA ALA A 575 7.84 7.20 -40.57
C ALA A 575 7.36 8.62 -40.26
N PHE A 576 7.46 9.57 -41.19
CA PHE A 576 6.98 10.94 -40.99
C PHE A 576 5.46 11.01 -40.90
N GLY A 577 4.71 10.31 -41.76
CA GLY A 577 3.24 10.27 -41.68
C GLY A 577 2.76 9.80 -40.30
N SER A 578 3.36 8.72 -39.80
CA SER A 578 3.07 8.16 -38.47
C SER A 578 3.33 9.18 -37.33
N ARG A 579 4.40 9.98 -37.46
CA ARG A 579 4.79 11.00 -36.47
C ARG A 579 3.90 12.22 -36.52
N THR A 580 3.52 12.67 -37.71
CA THR A 580 2.59 13.79 -37.90
C THR A 580 1.24 13.47 -37.24
N ARG A 581 0.72 12.25 -37.41
CA ARG A 581 -0.51 11.80 -36.75
C ARG A 581 -0.40 11.75 -35.23
N ILE A 582 0.70 11.23 -34.70
CA ILE A 582 0.98 11.22 -33.25
C ILE A 582 0.97 12.67 -32.71
N LEU A 583 1.65 13.59 -33.39
CA LEU A 583 1.69 15.00 -32.99
C LEU A 583 0.31 15.66 -33.10
N GLU A 584 -0.43 15.40 -34.17
CA GLU A 584 -1.79 15.91 -34.36
C GLU A 584 -2.72 15.53 -33.22
N VAL A 585 -2.74 14.26 -32.81
CA VAL A 585 -3.54 13.79 -31.66
C VAL A 585 -3.11 14.49 -30.36
N LEU A 586 -1.80 14.60 -30.11
CA LEU A 586 -1.30 15.28 -28.90
C LEU A 586 -1.60 16.78 -28.90
N MET A 587 -1.55 17.45 -30.07
CA MET A 587 -1.90 18.86 -30.23
C MET A 587 -3.39 19.08 -29.98
N ARG A 588 -4.28 18.31 -30.64
CA ARG A 588 -5.73 18.40 -30.42
C ARG A 588 -6.11 18.19 -28.95
N HIS A 589 -5.45 17.25 -28.27
CA HIS A 589 -5.66 17.04 -26.85
C HIS A 589 -5.17 18.21 -26.00
N SER A 590 -3.99 18.76 -26.32
CA SER A 590 -3.50 19.99 -25.69
C SER A 590 -4.52 21.13 -25.85
N ASP A 591 -5.06 21.34 -27.04
CA ASP A 591 -6.02 22.41 -27.31
C ASP A 591 -7.32 22.21 -26.52
N THR A 592 -7.80 20.97 -26.44
CA THR A 592 -8.97 20.59 -25.64
C THR A 592 -8.72 20.84 -24.15
N CYS A 593 -7.54 20.47 -23.64
CA CYS A 593 -7.14 20.74 -22.27
C CYS A 593 -7.02 22.25 -22.00
N GLN A 594 -6.49 23.02 -22.95
CA GLN A 594 -6.38 24.49 -22.84
C GLN A 594 -7.75 25.16 -22.85
N ALA A 595 -8.66 24.74 -23.73
CA ALA A 595 -10.02 25.25 -23.78
C ALA A 595 -10.78 24.93 -22.47
N SER A 596 -10.64 23.70 -21.96
CA SER A 596 -11.22 23.31 -20.67
C SER A 596 -10.64 24.11 -19.49
N ALA A 597 -9.32 24.32 -19.47
CA ALA A 597 -8.67 25.16 -18.46
C ALA A 597 -9.14 26.62 -18.55
N GLY A 598 -9.24 27.17 -19.76
CA GLY A 598 -9.76 28.51 -20.01
C GLY A 598 -11.20 28.68 -19.53
N GLY A 599 -12.07 27.70 -19.80
CA GLY A 599 -13.45 27.69 -19.29
C GLY A 599 -13.52 27.68 -17.76
N ARG A 600 -12.68 26.87 -17.10
CA ARG A 600 -12.61 26.84 -15.62
C ARG A 600 -12.06 28.14 -15.02
N ILE A 601 -11.08 28.76 -15.67
CA ILE A 601 -10.57 30.08 -15.29
C ILE A 601 -11.68 31.14 -15.39
N LEU A 602 -12.46 31.10 -16.47
CA LEU A 602 -13.59 32.02 -16.64
C LEU A 602 -14.65 31.82 -15.55
N GLN A 603 -15.04 30.58 -15.27
CA GLN A 603 -15.96 30.25 -14.17
C GLN A 603 -15.42 30.72 -12.80
N PHE A 604 -14.13 30.50 -12.55
CA PHE A 604 -13.48 30.97 -11.33
C PHE A 604 -13.52 32.50 -11.22
N ARG A 605 -13.26 33.21 -12.32
CA ARG A 605 -13.33 34.66 -12.39
C ARG A 605 -14.74 35.18 -12.11
N GLU A 606 -15.75 34.62 -12.77
CA GLU A 606 -17.17 34.95 -12.52
C GLU A 606 -17.52 34.73 -11.04
N HIS A 607 -17.01 33.64 -10.46
CA HIS A 607 -17.22 33.33 -9.06
C HIS A 607 -16.53 34.31 -8.10
N CYS A 608 -15.27 34.66 -8.35
CA CYS A 608 -14.55 35.69 -7.58
C CYS A 608 -15.24 37.05 -7.69
N GLN A 609 -15.74 37.40 -8.88
CA GLN A 609 -16.49 38.64 -9.08
C GLN A 609 -17.80 38.63 -8.27
N ALA A 610 -18.58 37.54 -8.33
CA ALA A 610 -19.79 37.40 -7.53
C ALA A 610 -19.49 37.46 -6.01
N GLN A 611 -18.39 36.88 -5.56
CA GLN A 611 -17.96 36.95 -4.16
C GLN A 611 -17.57 38.38 -3.77
N SER A 612 -16.86 39.11 -4.63
CA SER A 612 -16.51 40.51 -4.43
C SER A 612 -17.76 41.39 -4.34
N GLU A 613 -18.74 41.20 -5.24
CA GLU A 613 -20.03 41.88 -5.21
C GLU A 613 -20.81 41.59 -3.92
N HIS A 614 -20.76 40.35 -3.42
CA HIS A 614 -21.34 39.97 -2.12
C HIS A 614 -20.66 40.64 -0.92
N ILE A 615 -19.34 40.79 -0.94
CA ILE A 615 -18.57 41.51 0.09
C ILE A 615 -18.93 43.00 0.08
N VAL A 616 -18.95 43.63 -1.10
CA VAL A 616 -19.34 45.04 -1.27
C VAL A 616 -20.78 45.29 -0.83
N ALA A 617 -21.68 44.33 -1.04
CA ALA A 617 -23.07 44.39 -0.57
C ALA A 617 -23.23 44.22 0.96
N GLY A 618 -22.14 44.06 1.72
CA GLY A 618 -22.16 43.98 3.18
C GLY A 618 -22.64 42.63 3.74
N ASN A 619 -22.75 41.59 2.91
CA ASN A 619 -23.25 40.27 3.29
C ASN A 619 -22.10 39.32 3.72
N LEU A 620 -21.22 39.76 4.62
CA LEU A 620 -20.04 39.02 5.12
C LEU A 620 -20.36 37.77 5.97
N GLY A 621 -21.64 37.44 6.18
CA GLY A 621 -22.07 36.37 7.08
C GLY A 621 -22.07 34.95 6.51
N LYS A 622 -21.69 34.74 5.24
CA LYS A 622 -21.67 33.40 4.62
C LYS A 622 -20.23 32.96 4.33
N ALA A 623 -19.95 31.68 4.56
CA ALA A 623 -18.65 31.06 4.34
C ALA A 623 -18.08 31.40 2.95
N PRO A 624 -16.74 31.51 2.78
CA PRO A 624 -16.12 31.71 1.48
C PRO A 624 -16.64 30.68 0.49
N CYS A 625 -17.01 31.16 -0.70
CA CYS A 625 -17.78 30.38 -1.67
C CYS A 625 -16.92 29.31 -2.39
N VAL A 626 -15.59 29.46 -2.36
CA VAL A 626 -14.61 28.43 -2.77
C VAL A 626 -13.87 27.96 -1.53
N SER A 627 -13.83 26.65 -1.29
CA SER A 627 -13.02 26.12 -0.21
C SER A 627 -11.53 26.26 -0.56
N GLU A 628 -10.68 26.51 0.44
CA GLU A 628 -9.22 26.53 0.28
C GLU A 628 -8.70 25.25 -0.42
N LYS A 629 -9.39 24.13 -0.19
CA LYS A 629 -9.10 22.84 -0.81
C LYS A 629 -9.34 22.84 -2.33
N ASP A 630 -10.42 23.46 -2.81
CA ASP A 630 -10.72 23.54 -4.25
C ASP A 630 -9.72 24.45 -4.96
N PHE A 631 -9.34 25.56 -4.31
CA PHE A 631 -8.31 26.46 -4.82
C PHE A 631 -6.93 25.77 -4.91
N GLN A 632 -6.53 25.04 -3.88
CA GLN A 632 -5.27 24.28 -3.90
C GLN A 632 -5.29 23.17 -4.96
N GLY A 633 -6.45 22.52 -5.17
CA GLY A 633 -6.64 21.54 -6.24
C GLY A 633 -6.40 22.16 -7.62
N PHE A 634 -6.96 23.35 -7.85
CA PHE A 634 -6.76 24.11 -9.09
C PHE A 634 -5.30 24.51 -9.31
N LEU A 635 -4.61 25.04 -8.30
CA LEU A 635 -3.18 25.39 -8.39
C LEU A 635 -2.31 24.19 -8.75
N ASN A 636 -2.61 23.01 -8.18
CA ASN A 636 -1.87 21.79 -8.48
C ASN A 636 -2.06 21.33 -9.93
N GLU A 637 -3.29 21.39 -10.47
CA GLU A 637 -3.55 21.09 -11.88
C GLU A 637 -2.85 22.07 -12.82
N LEU A 638 -2.83 23.36 -12.47
CA LEU A 638 -2.14 24.39 -13.24
C LEU A 638 -0.62 24.15 -13.27
N GLY A 639 -0.07 23.74 -12.13
CA GLY A 639 1.33 23.31 -12.01
C GLY A 639 1.65 22.13 -12.92
N GLN A 640 0.79 21.10 -12.95
CA GLN A 640 0.94 19.93 -13.82
C GLN A 640 0.86 20.28 -15.31
N LEU A 641 -0.08 21.14 -15.70
CA LEU A 641 -0.17 21.65 -17.07
C LEU A 641 1.09 22.43 -17.46
N THR A 642 1.62 23.25 -16.56
CA THR A 642 2.85 24.01 -16.79
C THR A 642 4.06 23.09 -16.98
N LEU A 643 4.20 22.05 -16.15
CA LEU A 643 5.28 21.04 -16.29
C LEU A 643 5.14 20.25 -17.58
N SER A 644 3.95 19.76 -17.90
CA SER A 644 3.66 19.02 -19.14
C SER A 644 3.99 19.86 -20.37
N ARG A 645 3.65 21.15 -20.34
CA ARG A 645 3.95 22.09 -21.42
C ARG A 645 5.43 22.42 -21.54
N ARG A 646 6.18 22.54 -20.44
CA ARG A 646 7.65 22.66 -20.50
C ARG A 646 8.29 21.43 -21.15
N SER A 647 7.81 20.23 -20.81
CA SER A 647 8.25 18.99 -21.46
C SER A 647 7.93 19.01 -22.96
N LEU A 648 6.69 19.35 -23.34
CA LEU A 648 6.27 19.41 -24.73
C LEU A 648 7.07 20.46 -25.51
N SER A 649 7.27 21.66 -24.95
CA SER A 649 8.09 22.71 -25.54
C SER A 649 9.54 22.27 -25.75
N THR A 650 10.12 21.55 -24.78
CA THR A 650 11.47 20.97 -24.92
C THR A 650 11.52 19.96 -26.06
N GLN A 651 10.52 19.07 -26.14
CA GLN A 651 10.41 18.09 -27.23
C GLN A 651 10.21 18.77 -28.60
N MET A 652 9.38 19.80 -28.67
CA MET A 652 9.15 20.57 -29.89
C MET A 652 10.40 21.31 -30.35
N THR A 653 11.14 21.93 -29.43
CA THR A 653 12.42 22.57 -29.74
C THR A 653 13.43 21.54 -30.28
N GLY A 654 13.43 20.33 -29.70
CA GLY A 654 14.22 19.20 -30.20
C GLY A 654 13.81 18.76 -31.61
N LEU A 655 12.51 18.65 -31.90
CA LEU A 655 11.97 18.32 -33.22
C LEU A 655 12.26 19.41 -34.25
N GLN A 656 12.11 20.67 -33.89
CA GLN A 656 12.42 21.81 -34.75
C GLN A 656 13.90 21.81 -35.13
N LYS A 657 14.80 21.63 -34.16
CA LYS A 657 16.24 21.48 -34.43
C LYS A 657 16.54 20.29 -35.34
N ALA A 658 15.87 19.15 -35.14
CA ALA A 658 16.04 17.99 -36.01
C ALA A 658 15.53 18.25 -37.44
N LEU A 659 14.47 19.04 -37.60
CA LEU A 659 13.93 19.48 -38.90
C LEU A 659 14.91 20.44 -39.60
N GLU A 660 15.46 21.41 -38.88
CA GLU A 660 16.48 22.34 -39.38
C GLU A 660 17.74 21.58 -39.84
N ASP A 661 18.22 20.64 -39.03
CA ASP A 661 19.35 19.76 -39.36
C ASP A 661 19.06 18.90 -40.60
N MET A 662 17.82 18.41 -40.75
CA MET A 662 17.38 17.64 -41.91
C MET A 662 17.32 18.52 -43.17
N ASN A 663 16.76 19.71 -43.08
CA ASN A 663 16.71 20.67 -44.20
C ASN A 663 18.12 21.04 -44.65
N ALA A 664 19.02 21.34 -43.70
CA ALA A 664 20.43 21.60 -44.00
C ALA A 664 21.09 20.43 -44.75
N ARG A 665 20.77 19.18 -44.38
CA ARG A 665 21.27 17.97 -45.09
C ARG A 665 20.64 17.78 -46.46
N LEU A 666 19.33 18.04 -46.63
CA LEU A 666 18.66 17.94 -47.92
C LEU A 666 19.21 18.97 -48.91
N ASP A 667 19.45 20.19 -48.44
CA ASP A 667 20.10 21.25 -49.22
C ASP A 667 21.54 20.89 -49.57
N GLN A 668 22.29 20.33 -48.62
CA GLN A 668 23.66 19.84 -48.86
C GLN A 668 23.69 18.72 -49.91
N ASN A 669 22.65 17.87 -49.96
CA ASN A 669 22.52 16.76 -50.90
C ASN A 669 21.81 17.12 -52.22
N ARG A 670 21.40 18.39 -52.41
CA ARG A 670 20.71 18.89 -53.61
C ARG A 670 19.45 18.08 -54.00
N VAL A 671 18.75 17.50 -53.04
CA VAL A 671 17.52 16.74 -53.31
C VAL A 671 16.42 17.73 -53.74
N ARG A 672 15.81 17.54 -54.92
CA ARG A 672 14.79 18.47 -55.44
C ARG A 672 13.45 18.30 -54.72
N HIS A 673 12.99 19.42 -54.20
CA HIS A 673 12.00 19.67 -53.14
C HIS A 673 10.51 19.45 -53.44
N GLY A 674 10.12 18.74 -54.50
CA GLY A 674 8.74 18.85 -55.03
C GLY A 674 7.61 18.48 -54.06
N ILE A 675 7.75 17.39 -53.29
CA ILE A 675 6.68 16.88 -52.40
C ILE A 675 7.05 17.10 -50.93
N LEU A 676 8.31 16.80 -50.57
CA LEU A 676 8.86 16.98 -49.22
C LEU A 676 8.81 18.43 -48.72
N ALA A 677 9.02 19.43 -49.58
CA ALA A 677 9.02 20.81 -49.11
C ALA A 677 7.63 21.31 -48.74
N LYS A 678 6.56 20.76 -49.32
CA LYS A 678 5.20 21.10 -48.92
C LYS A 678 4.92 20.58 -47.51
N ASP A 679 5.21 19.31 -47.25
CA ASP A 679 4.97 18.71 -45.93
C ASP A 679 5.84 19.34 -44.84
N VAL A 680 7.10 19.67 -45.15
CA VAL A 680 8.00 20.40 -44.24
C VAL A 680 7.50 21.83 -44.01
N PHE A 681 7.00 22.51 -45.04
CA PHE A 681 6.45 23.86 -44.91
C PHE A 681 5.15 23.89 -44.09
N ASP A 682 4.23 22.97 -44.36
CA ASP A 682 2.98 22.83 -43.60
C ASP A 682 3.28 22.49 -42.13
N LEU A 683 4.27 21.63 -41.88
CA LEU A 683 4.72 21.33 -40.52
C LEU A 683 5.34 22.56 -39.84
N ASN A 684 6.18 23.32 -40.54
CA ASN A 684 6.81 24.53 -39.99
C ASN A 684 5.77 25.64 -39.69
N ARG A 685 4.76 25.80 -40.55
CA ARG A 685 3.62 26.69 -40.28
C ARG A 685 2.88 26.27 -39.00
N ASN A 686 2.61 24.98 -38.83
CA ASN A 686 1.96 24.49 -37.61
C ASN A 686 2.83 24.74 -36.35
N PHE A 687 4.16 24.64 -36.45
CA PHE A 687 5.07 25.01 -35.37
C PHE A 687 4.99 26.51 -35.02
N GLU A 688 4.92 27.38 -36.03
CA GLU A 688 4.77 28.84 -35.83
C GLU A 688 3.43 29.21 -35.20
N GLU A 689 2.34 28.57 -35.63
CA GLU A 689 1.02 28.72 -35.02
C GLU A 689 1.04 28.30 -33.54
N LEU A 690 1.70 27.18 -33.21
CA LEU A 690 1.83 26.71 -31.84
C LEU A 690 2.74 27.60 -30.97
N ALA A 691 3.77 28.22 -31.57
CA ALA A 691 4.57 29.23 -30.89
C ALA A 691 3.71 30.44 -30.50
N GLY A 692 2.76 30.84 -31.37
CA GLY A 692 1.75 31.85 -31.08
C GLY A 692 0.82 31.49 -29.91
N GLU A 693 0.39 30.23 -29.81
CA GLU A 693 -0.40 29.73 -28.67
C GLU A 693 0.40 29.71 -27.36
N SER A 694 1.70 29.49 -27.45
CA SER A 694 2.59 29.56 -26.30
C SER A 694 2.58 30.95 -25.65
N THR A 695 2.55 32.01 -26.48
CA THR A 695 2.37 33.39 -26.01
C THR A 695 1.01 33.59 -25.33
N ARG A 696 -0.09 33.13 -25.92
CA ARG A 696 -1.45 33.27 -25.33
C ARG A 696 -1.55 32.62 -23.96
N THR A 697 -0.95 31.45 -23.78
CA THR A 697 -0.97 30.77 -22.48
C THR A 697 -0.02 31.41 -21.46
N ALA A 698 1.07 32.08 -21.89
CA ALA A 698 1.87 32.91 -21.00
C ALA A 698 1.07 34.14 -20.51
N GLU A 699 0.25 34.74 -21.38
CA GLU A 699 -0.70 35.79 -21.02
C GLU A 699 -1.75 35.30 -20.02
N VAL A 700 -2.35 34.12 -20.25
CA VAL A 700 -3.28 33.50 -19.30
C VAL A 700 -2.64 33.25 -17.93
N LEU A 701 -1.39 32.77 -17.89
CA LEU A 701 -0.65 32.59 -16.63
C LEU A 701 -0.37 33.92 -15.91
N ALA A 702 -0.02 34.97 -16.66
CA ALA A 702 0.18 36.30 -16.09
C ALA A 702 -1.13 36.88 -15.53
N GLU A 703 -2.24 36.71 -16.24
CA GLU A 703 -3.57 37.14 -15.79
C GLU A 703 -4.02 36.36 -14.54
N LEU A 704 -3.74 35.06 -14.49
CA LEU A 704 -4.10 34.21 -13.34
C LEU A 704 -3.33 34.61 -12.08
N LYS A 705 -2.03 34.91 -12.20
CA LYS A 705 -1.24 35.50 -11.10
C LYS A 705 -1.82 36.83 -10.64
N ARG A 706 -2.29 37.66 -11.57
CA ARG A 706 -2.94 38.93 -11.22
C ARG A 706 -4.24 38.69 -10.44
N CYS A 707 -5.07 37.74 -10.86
CA CYS A 707 -6.28 37.35 -10.14
C CYS A 707 -5.98 36.79 -8.74
N GLU A 708 -4.91 36.00 -8.58
CA GLU A 708 -4.46 35.49 -7.27
C GLU A 708 -4.05 36.63 -6.35
N GLU A 709 -3.30 37.61 -6.84
CA GLU A 709 -2.92 38.81 -6.08
C GLU A 709 -4.14 39.67 -5.68
N GLU A 710 -5.13 39.81 -6.57
CA GLU A 710 -6.39 40.51 -6.29
C GLU A 710 -7.22 39.77 -5.22
N GLN A 711 -7.33 38.45 -5.32
CA GLN A 711 -8.02 37.63 -4.32
C GLN A 711 -7.34 37.71 -2.95
N ARG A 712 -6.00 37.67 -2.92
CA ARG A 712 -5.24 37.83 -1.68
C ARG A 712 -5.53 39.17 -1.02
N LYS A 713 -5.56 40.26 -1.79
CA LYS A 713 -5.93 41.59 -1.28
C LYS A 713 -7.36 41.63 -0.74
N SER A 714 -8.32 41.01 -1.45
CA SER A 714 -9.71 40.94 -0.99
C SER A 714 -9.86 40.14 0.31
N ASN A 715 -9.12 39.04 0.47
CA ASN A 715 -9.08 38.26 1.71
C ASN A 715 -8.47 39.08 2.87
N GLU A 716 -7.36 39.78 2.63
CA GLU A 716 -6.74 40.69 3.62
C GLU A 716 -7.73 41.79 4.06
N GLU A 717 -8.55 42.32 3.14
CA GLU A 717 -9.60 43.30 3.46
C GLU A 717 -10.75 42.70 4.27
N VAL A 718 -11.20 41.48 3.93
CA VAL A 718 -12.22 40.74 4.70
C VAL A 718 -11.73 40.45 6.12
N ASP A 719 -10.48 40.02 6.28
CA ASP A 719 -9.88 39.78 7.59
C ASP A 719 -9.81 41.07 8.42
N HIS A 720 -9.44 42.19 7.79
CA HIS A 720 -9.43 43.49 8.43
C HIS A 720 -10.84 43.95 8.86
N LEU A 721 -11.85 43.82 8.00
CA LEU A 721 -13.25 44.14 8.32
C LEU A 721 -13.81 43.23 9.42
N THR A 722 -13.45 41.94 9.40
CA THR A 722 -13.85 40.98 10.43
C THR A 722 -13.20 41.32 11.77
N ALA A 723 -11.93 41.75 11.78
CA ALA A 723 -11.26 42.25 12.97
C ALA A 723 -11.95 43.50 13.54
N GLN A 724 -12.28 44.48 12.68
CA GLN A 724 -13.04 45.68 13.07
C GLN A 724 -14.42 45.32 13.63
N GLN A 725 -15.12 44.36 13.04
CA GLN A 725 -16.43 43.91 13.54
C GLN A 725 -16.32 43.23 14.91
N ARG A 726 -15.27 42.43 15.14
CA ARG A 726 -14.99 41.82 16.44
C ARG A 726 -14.67 42.88 17.49
N GLU A 727 -13.86 43.89 17.16
CA GLU A 727 -13.57 45.02 18.05
C GLU A 727 -14.84 45.82 18.38
N ALA A 728 -15.64 46.16 17.38
CA ALA A 728 -16.92 46.86 17.57
C ALA A 728 -17.88 46.06 18.44
N LYS A 729 -17.93 44.73 18.28
CA LYS A 729 -18.73 43.84 19.12
C LYS A 729 -18.24 43.83 20.57
N VAL A 730 -16.92 43.72 20.80
CA VAL A 730 -16.35 43.80 22.16
C VAL A 730 -16.67 45.15 22.82
N VAL A 731 -16.62 46.25 22.08
CA VAL A 731 -17.00 47.58 22.58
C VAL A 731 -18.50 47.62 22.91
N ALA A 732 -19.36 47.07 22.06
CA ALA A 732 -20.80 46.99 22.29
C ALA A 732 -21.14 46.12 23.53
N ASP A 733 -20.55 44.93 23.64
CA ASP A 733 -20.74 44.02 24.77
C ASP A 733 -20.25 44.66 26.08
N ASN A 734 -19.10 45.34 26.06
CA ASN A 734 -18.61 46.11 27.22
C ASN A 734 -19.55 47.27 27.59
N SER A 735 -20.12 47.97 26.61
CA SER A 735 -21.09 49.03 26.87
C SER A 735 -22.41 48.50 27.46
N SER A 736 -22.88 47.33 26.97
CA SER A 736 -24.04 46.64 27.50
C SER A 736 -23.81 46.11 28.91
N SER A 737 -22.63 45.56 29.20
CA SER A 737 -22.24 45.13 30.55
C SER A 737 -22.22 46.30 31.53
N LYS A 738 -21.62 47.43 31.13
CA LYS A 738 -21.61 48.66 31.95
C LYS A 738 -23.01 49.22 32.17
N ALA A 739 -23.89 49.15 31.16
CA ALA A 739 -25.29 49.56 31.30
C ALA A 739 -26.06 48.66 32.28
N ALA A 740 -25.85 47.34 32.20
CA ALA A 740 -26.45 46.37 33.11
C ALA A 740 -25.95 46.55 34.56
N GLU A 741 -24.66 46.82 34.74
CA GLU A 741 -24.08 47.16 36.05
C GLU A 741 -24.67 48.45 36.63
N ALA A 742 -24.81 49.49 35.81
CA ALA A 742 -25.43 50.76 36.22
C ALA A 742 -26.91 50.57 36.60
N GLU A 743 -27.67 49.76 35.85
CA GLU A 743 -29.06 49.43 36.16
C GLU A 743 -29.18 48.63 37.46
N ALA A 744 -28.30 47.64 37.67
CA ALA A 744 -28.26 46.87 38.91
C ALA A 744 -27.94 47.75 40.13
N LEU A 745 -27.01 48.70 39.97
CA LEU A 745 -26.64 49.65 41.02
C LEU A 745 -27.78 50.62 41.32
N ALA A 746 -28.51 51.10 40.31
CA ALA A 746 -29.71 51.92 40.49
C ALA A 746 -30.81 51.17 41.24
N LYS A 747 -31.03 49.89 40.94
CA LYS A 747 -31.98 49.02 41.66
C LYS A 747 -31.58 48.81 43.13
N ASP A 748 -30.30 48.60 43.43
CA ASP A 748 -29.81 48.45 44.82
C ASP A 748 -29.96 49.75 45.61
N LEU A 749 -29.69 50.91 45.00
CA LEU A 749 -29.91 52.20 45.63
C LEU A 749 -31.39 52.44 45.94
N SER A 750 -32.28 52.18 44.98
CA SER A 750 -33.73 52.31 45.19
C SER A 750 -34.25 51.39 46.30
N LYS A 751 -33.72 50.15 46.38
CA LYS A 751 -34.04 49.23 47.47
C LYS A 751 -33.57 49.77 48.83
N ARG A 752 -32.34 50.29 48.91
CA ARG A 752 -31.82 50.89 50.15
C ARG A 752 -32.61 52.12 50.59
N GLU A 753 -33.08 52.93 49.65
CA GLU A 753 -33.98 54.05 49.95
C GLU A 753 -35.32 53.57 50.52
N ALA A 754 -35.89 52.51 49.95
CA ALA A 754 -37.10 51.89 50.48
C ALA A 754 -36.89 51.31 51.89
N ASP A 755 -35.78 50.59 52.12
CA ASP A 755 -35.42 50.04 53.42
C ASP A 755 -35.20 51.16 54.47
N LEU A 756 -34.58 52.28 54.07
CA LEU A 756 -34.41 53.47 54.91
C LEU A 756 -35.74 54.14 55.24
N ALA A 757 -36.65 54.25 54.27
CA ALA A 757 -37.99 54.79 54.49
C ALA A 757 -38.79 53.90 55.46
N GLU A 758 -38.74 52.58 55.29
CA GLU A 758 -39.38 51.63 56.21
C GLU A 758 -38.78 51.73 57.62
N PHE A 759 -37.45 51.84 57.73
CA PHE A 759 -36.78 52.06 59.01
C PHE A 759 -37.23 53.37 59.67
N CYS A 760 -37.32 54.46 58.91
CA CYS A 760 -37.83 55.75 59.42
C CYS A 760 -39.28 55.68 59.88
N HIS A 761 -40.12 54.86 59.23
CA HIS A 761 -41.51 54.65 59.64
C HIS A 761 -41.67 53.75 60.87
N THR A 762 -40.80 52.74 61.02
CA THR A 762 -40.90 51.75 62.12
C THR A 762 -40.11 52.15 63.38
N ALA A 763 -39.07 52.99 63.23
CA ALA A 763 -38.23 53.43 64.35
C ALA A 763 -39.00 54.13 65.48
N PRO A 764 -40.00 55.02 65.23
CA PRO A 764 -40.78 55.64 66.30
C PRO A 764 -41.54 54.61 67.13
N ALA A 765 -42.18 53.64 66.47
CA ALA A 765 -42.94 52.58 67.14
C ALA A 765 -42.04 51.62 67.94
N GLN A 766 -40.84 51.32 67.44
CA GLN A 766 -39.86 50.52 68.21
C GLN A 766 -39.29 51.29 69.40
N LEU A 767 -39.06 52.60 69.24
CA LEU A 767 -38.62 53.47 70.34
C LEU A 767 -39.67 53.54 71.45
N GLU A 768 -40.95 53.69 71.08
CA GLU A 768 -42.07 53.65 72.03
C GLU A 768 -42.15 52.32 72.77
N ARG A 769 -42.06 51.17 72.07
CA ARG A 769 -42.02 49.85 72.73
C ARG A 769 -40.86 49.70 73.70
N CYS A 770 -39.67 50.18 73.33
CA CYS A 770 -38.50 50.13 74.23
C CYS A 770 -38.68 51.06 75.44
N GLN A 771 -39.32 52.22 75.27
CA GLN A 771 -39.65 53.11 76.39
C GLN A 771 -40.69 52.47 77.31
N GLU A 772 -41.72 51.82 76.76
CA GLU A 772 -42.73 51.08 77.53
C GLU A 772 -42.13 49.89 78.29
N GLN A 773 -41.23 49.11 77.66
CA GLN A 773 -40.52 48.02 78.33
C GLN A 773 -39.61 48.53 79.45
N SER A 774 -38.93 49.66 79.24
CA SER A 774 -38.12 50.27 80.29
C SER A 774 -38.98 50.81 81.44
N LEU A 775 -40.18 51.32 81.16
CA LEU A 775 -41.17 51.75 82.16
C LEU A 775 -41.77 50.56 82.91
N GLN A 776 -42.03 49.42 82.25
CA GLN A 776 -42.46 48.18 82.90
C GLN A 776 -41.39 47.63 83.84
N MET A 777 -40.12 47.61 83.43
CA MET A 777 -38.99 47.23 84.27
C MET A 777 -38.84 48.15 85.51
N PHE A 778 -39.18 49.43 85.38
CA PHE A 778 -39.22 50.36 86.51
C PHE A 778 -40.43 50.15 87.44
N ARG A 779 -41.56 49.63 86.93
CA ARG A 779 -42.76 49.36 87.73
C ARG A 779 -42.72 48.02 88.47
N SER A 780 -41.97 47.03 88.00
CA SER A 780 -41.88 45.71 88.65
C SER A 780 -40.92 45.67 89.85
N ASN A 781 -40.07 46.69 90.04
CA ASN A 781 -39.18 46.77 91.18
C ASN A 781 -39.73 47.75 92.22
N GLY A 782 -40.68 47.24 93.01
CA GLY A 782 -41.21 47.91 94.19
C GLY A 782 -40.12 48.14 95.27
N PRO A 783 -40.29 49.18 96.11
CA PRO A 783 -39.22 49.72 96.92
C PRO A 783 -38.97 48.86 98.17
N THR A 784 -37.81 48.21 98.23
CA THR A 784 -37.18 47.84 99.49
C THR A 784 -36.05 48.80 99.82
N SER A 785 -36.10 49.25 101.07
CA SER A 785 -35.34 50.33 101.69
C SER A 785 -33.81 50.20 101.62
N GLY A 786 -33.16 51.36 101.50
CA GLY A 786 -31.94 51.64 102.24
C GLY A 786 -30.65 51.71 101.43
N SER A 787 -30.25 52.94 101.08
CA SER A 787 -28.87 53.42 101.08
C SER A 787 -27.83 52.57 100.32
N PHE A 788 -27.63 52.84 99.03
CA PHE A 788 -26.27 52.92 98.49
C PHE A 788 -26.22 53.91 97.33
N ALA A 789 -25.49 54.99 97.58
CA ALA A 789 -25.20 56.04 96.62
C ALA A 789 -24.05 55.62 95.68
N GLN A 790 -24.06 56.26 94.50
CA GLN A 790 -22.93 56.50 93.60
C GLN A 790 -22.48 55.35 92.66
N SER A 791 -22.38 55.75 91.39
CA SER A 791 -21.83 55.03 90.21
C SER A 791 -22.76 54.06 89.47
N CYS A 792 -23.86 54.59 88.92
CA CYS A 792 -24.65 53.86 87.92
C CYS A 792 -23.96 53.95 86.51
N PRO A 793 -23.57 52.83 85.87
CA PRO A 793 -22.75 52.83 84.64
C PRO A 793 -23.46 53.29 83.35
N TRP A 794 -24.78 53.49 83.41
CA TRP A 794 -25.63 53.66 82.22
C TRP A 794 -25.44 54.99 81.47
N ARG A 795 -24.89 56.04 82.10
CA ARG A 795 -24.58 57.30 81.40
C ARG A 795 -23.34 57.24 80.50
N ARG A 796 -22.40 56.30 80.71
CA ARG A 796 -21.24 56.13 79.80
C ARG A 796 -21.57 55.30 78.56
N ILE A 797 -22.56 54.40 78.63
CA ILE A 797 -22.96 53.58 77.48
C ILE A 797 -23.81 54.41 76.49
N ALA A 798 -24.74 55.25 76.99
CA ALA A 798 -25.57 56.08 76.13
C ALA A 798 -24.79 57.14 75.31
N ALA A 799 -23.72 57.71 75.89
CA ALA A 799 -22.84 58.65 75.18
C ALA A 799 -21.89 57.96 74.17
N SER A 800 -21.53 56.70 74.42
CA SER A 800 -20.71 55.88 73.51
C SER A 800 -21.50 55.44 72.27
N VAL A 801 -22.77 55.04 72.44
CA VAL A 801 -23.61 54.54 71.35
C VAL A 801 -24.04 55.67 70.40
N THR A 802 -24.40 56.84 70.93
CA THR A 802 -24.76 58.02 70.11
C THR A 802 -23.57 58.60 69.34
N SER A 803 -22.37 58.63 69.93
CA SER A 803 -21.14 59.05 69.25
C SER A 803 -20.73 58.10 68.11
N ARG A 804 -20.87 56.78 68.31
CA ARG A 804 -20.54 55.78 67.27
C ARG A 804 -21.57 55.72 66.14
N ALA A 805 -22.86 55.94 66.43
CA ALA A 805 -23.91 56.01 65.41
C ALA A 805 -23.76 57.25 64.52
N CYS A 806 -23.49 58.43 65.13
CA CYS A 806 -23.29 59.67 64.37
C CYS A 806 -22.01 59.64 63.52
N LYS A 807 -20.90 59.08 64.02
CA LYS A 807 -19.67 58.89 63.23
C LYS A 807 -19.82 57.86 62.09
N ARG A 808 -20.64 56.83 62.25
CA ARG A 808 -20.94 55.87 61.17
C ARG A 808 -21.86 56.47 60.11
N HIS A 809 -22.79 57.34 60.48
CA HIS A 809 -23.68 57.99 59.53
C HIS A 809 -22.95 59.07 58.71
N SER A 810 -22.13 59.91 59.36
CA SER A 810 -21.28 60.90 58.68
C SER A 810 -20.30 60.27 57.68
N ARG A 811 -19.63 59.15 58.05
CA ARG A 811 -18.74 58.42 57.11
C ARG A 811 -19.46 57.71 55.97
N ARG A 812 -20.76 57.44 56.09
CA ARG A 812 -21.57 56.87 55.00
C ARG A 812 -22.02 57.94 54.02
N GLN A 813 -22.35 59.15 54.50
CA GLN A 813 -22.67 60.29 53.63
C GLN A 813 -21.47 60.86 52.85
N THR A 814 -20.23 60.60 53.28
CA THR A 814 -19.03 61.02 52.51
C THR A 814 -18.57 59.98 51.48
N ARG A 815 -19.25 58.83 51.38
CA ARG A 815 -18.90 57.72 50.47
C ARG A 815 -20.00 57.38 49.46
N LEU A 816 -21.23 57.84 49.68
CA LEU A 816 -22.22 58.10 48.63
C LEU A 816 -21.87 59.44 47.99
#